data_AF-A0A2U1C476-F1
#
_entry.id   AF-A0A2U1C476-F1
#
_cell.length_a   1.000
_cell.length_b   1.000
_cell.length_c   1.000
_cell.angle_alpha   90.00
_cell.angle_beta   90.00
_cell.angle_gamma   90.00
#
_symmetry.space_group_name_H-M   'P 1'
#
loop_
_entity.id
_entity.type
_entity.pdbx_description
1 polymer ?
#
loop_
_entity_poly.entity_id
_entity_poly.type
_entity_poly.pdbx_seq_one_letter_code
_entity_poly.pdbx_strand_id
1 'polypeptide(L)'
;MGAHNTATGASAPVHSAAAQDFIARWSGTTASELATAQSFVIDLCALLGMAKPHPTPEQDYMFERPVTFAHGDGSTSAGRIDCYRRGHFVLEAKKLKAGSHTKGFDDGLLRARSQGEGYARALPAHEGRPPFVLVVDVGTVIEVYAEFSKTGGTYTPYPDPRSHRLQLADLARPEVQDRLRRIWQDPDSLNPARISAQVTRDVSALLARLAKSLESPVAQNRTEQNRTEQNRTEQNRTEQNRTEQKLYHKYSKTQYQQSLIAPEIIASYLTRCLFSMFAEDVELLPKGAFLGLLQTHRNDPATLQQMLRILWADMDRGGFSAALAKPVLHFNGKLFKGAGEDGYSLLLTPEQIDLLIAAAKSNWREVEPAIFGTLLERALDPAERHALGAHYTPRAYVERLVLPTVIEPLRADWANAQAAALVLAHEAAALQGKAMEAKLAEARAEVKKFHHQLCATRVLDPACGSANFLYVTLEHLKRLEGEVVNQLEELGHTQDQLGFEGETVTLQQLRGIELNERAAALAELVLWIGYLQWHIRTRGNTAVAEPVVHNYGNIECRDAVLAWDAQELAYDDADQLLSRWDGTTFKTHPVTGELVPDEAAQVPQWRYVGARKAQWPQADFIVGNPPFIGNKRMRDALGDGYVQALRGAWPEIPESADFVMFWWHHAAAQVTAGQTRRMGLITTNSLTMIFNRRVVQAALDQNTHLEMAISDHPWVDSANGAAVRIAMTALAGGAGDGRLHTVMDERPGEHGETTVEMLTRTGLLHADLSLGANVAKAQPLRANAQIANRGVIPHGAGFIVTKEQAAALGSPSILREYRNGRDLTDAPRGVRVIDAFGFSAEDLRTQYPAVYQWLLERVKPDRDQNPRPKRRDYWWRFAEDQPRMRQSVASLDRYIATGQVSKHRVFQFLDASILPDDKLIAIALDDAFSLGVLSSQLHVCWALALGGRLGVGNDPVYSKSTCFDTFPFPDEDTGLTPPLRERIAQLAEQIDAHRKRVLAPESGNTGLTLTGIYNVLAALREGRALTAKEKTQHTQGLVGVLRELHDELDAAVLAAYGLPATASTDDILAYLVQLNTQRAQEEAQGRVRWLRPDFQNPQNSVQKQELLAQDDQAPEADFDSEKSLSKPEQTKPAQHPWPATLPEQVRAVADALAASPIPLTLSAIEARFKGRGPWKKGLPTLLQTLEALGRAQAVATGGEVAWRG
;
A
#
# COMPACT_ATOMS: atom_id res chain seq x y z
N MET A 1 -23.72 -26.18 -27.86
CA MET A 1 -25.19 -26.03 -27.97
C MET A 1 -25.49 -24.56 -27.88
N GLY A 2 -26.13 -24.03 -28.92
CA GLY A 2 -26.08 -22.61 -29.27
C GLY A 2 -27.04 -21.71 -28.50
N ALA A 3 -26.62 -20.45 -28.36
CA ALA A 3 -27.48 -19.28 -28.30
C ALA A 3 -26.72 -18.13 -28.98
N HIS A 4 -26.72 -18.13 -30.32
CA HIS A 4 -26.36 -16.96 -31.10
C HIS A 4 -27.48 -15.94 -30.93
N ASN A 5 -27.18 -14.80 -30.30
CA ASN A 5 -28.08 -13.67 -30.25
C ASN A 5 -27.83 -12.81 -31.50
N THR A 6 -28.38 -13.24 -32.63
CA THR A 6 -28.59 -12.41 -33.81
C THR A 6 -29.80 -11.52 -33.54
N ALA A 7 -29.58 -10.26 -33.19
CA ALA A 7 -30.61 -9.23 -33.14
C ALA A 7 -30.14 -7.97 -33.88
N THR A 8 -29.96 -8.10 -35.19
CA THR A 8 -30.07 -6.99 -36.14
C THR A 8 -31.45 -7.07 -36.77
N GLY A 9 -32.39 -6.27 -36.26
CA GLY A 9 -33.76 -6.21 -36.80
C GLY A 9 -34.72 -5.41 -35.92
N ALA A 10 -34.90 -4.13 -36.26
CA ALA A 10 -36.08 -3.30 -35.98
C ALA A 10 -36.50 -3.02 -34.51
N SER A 11 -35.80 -2.10 -33.83
CA SER A 11 -36.38 -1.29 -32.72
C SER A 11 -36.24 0.23 -32.90
N ALA A 12 -35.60 0.68 -33.99
CA ALA A 12 -35.28 2.08 -34.24
C ALA A 12 -36.47 3.06 -34.45
N PRO A 13 -37.64 2.68 -35.01
CA PRO A 13 -38.66 3.69 -35.34
C PRO A 13 -39.48 4.17 -34.13
N VAL A 14 -39.56 3.40 -33.03
CA VAL A 14 -40.39 3.75 -31.87
C VAL A 14 -39.68 4.74 -30.93
N HIS A 15 -38.37 4.59 -30.73
CA HIS A 15 -37.60 5.47 -29.86
C HIS A 15 -37.40 6.88 -30.44
N SER A 16 -37.34 7.05 -31.76
CA SER A 16 -37.23 8.39 -32.36
C SER A 16 -38.57 9.14 -32.34
N ALA A 17 -39.71 8.44 -32.50
CA ALA A 17 -41.03 9.05 -32.43
C ALA A 17 -41.36 9.59 -31.03
N ALA A 18 -41.13 8.80 -29.97
CA ALA A 18 -41.35 9.25 -28.60
C ALA A 18 -40.45 10.44 -28.20
N ALA A 19 -39.21 10.47 -28.68
CA ALA A 19 -38.31 11.60 -28.47
C ALA A 19 -38.79 12.85 -29.22
N GLN A 20 -39.26 12.70 -30.47
CA GLN A 20 -39.84 13.79 -31.25
C GLN A 20 -41.10 14.34 -30.61
N ASP A 21 -41.99 13.48 -30.08
CA ASP A 21 -43.21 13.89 -29.37
C ASP A 21 -42.86 14.66 -28.09
N PHE A 22 -41.87 14.19 -27.33
CA PHE A 22 -41.37 14.90 -26.13
C PHE A 22 -40.81 16.27 -26.50
N ILE A 23 -39.96 16.34 -27.52
CA ILE A 23 -39.35 17.59 -27.99
C ILE A 23 -40.43 18.56 -28.48
N ALA A 24 -41.40 18.08 -29.27
CA ALA A 24 -42.49 18.91 -29.77
C ALA A 24 -43.39 19.45 -28.65
N ARG A 25 -43.65 18.65 -27.61
CA ARG A 25 -44.46 19.05 -26.45
C ARG A 25 -43.79 20.16 -25.62
N TRP A 26 -42.48 20.07 -25.42
CA TRP A 26 -41.76 20.94 -24.49
C TRP A 26 -40.97 22.07 -25.16
N SER A 27 -40.76 22.01 -26.48
CA SER A 27 -40.13 23.09 -27.24
C SER A 27 -41.05 24.32 -27.29
N GLY A 28 -40.52 25.48 -26.88
CA GLY A 28 -41.26 26.75 -26.93
C GLY A 28 -42.31 26.94 -25.83
N THR A 29 -42.35 26.09 -24.79
CA THR A 29 -43.26 26.27 -23.65
C THR A 29 -42.94 27.56 -22.89
N THR A 30 -43.93 28.47 -22.78
CA THR A 30 -43.81 29.78 -22.09
C THR A 30 -44.51 29.82 -20.73
N ALA A 31 -45.03 28.69 -20.23
CA ALA A 31 -45.76 28.63 -18.97
C ALA A 31 -44.84 28.92 -17.76
N SER A 32 -45.34 29.73 -16.81
CA SER A 32 -44.67 30.00 -15.54
C SER A 32 -45.06 28.98 -14.47
N GLU A 33 -44.13 28.71 -13.55
CA GLU A 33 -44.30 28.03 -12.24
C GLU A 33 -43.89 26.55 -12.12
N LEU A 34 -43.51 26.20 -10.88
CA LEU A 34 -42.97 24.94 -10.33
C LEU A 34 -43.68 23.66 -10.82
N ALA A 35 -45.00 23.72 -11.04
CA ALA A 35 -45.81 22.60 -11.54
C ALA A 35 -45.40 22.12 -12.95
N THR A 36 -44.78 23.01 -13.74
CA THR A 36 -44.28 22.72 -15.08
C THR A 36 -43.00 21.88 -15.03
N ALA A 37 -42.15 22.07 -14.01
CA ALA A 37 -40.90 21.32 -13.85
C ALA A 37 -41.13 19.86 -13.45
N GLN A 38 -42.03 19.60 -12.50
CA GLN A 38 -42.37 18.22 -12.12
C GLN A 38 -42.98 17.44 -13.29
N SER A 39 -43.87 18.08 -14.07
CA SER A 39 -44.46 17.49 -15.27
C SER A 39 -43.39 17.18 -16.33
N PHE A 40 -42.43 18.07 -16.53
CA PHE A 40 -41.29 17.84 -17.43
C PHE A 40 -40.46 16.64 -17.00
N VAL A 41 -40.10 16.54 -15.71
CA VAL A 41 -39.33 15.40 -15.19
C VAL A 41 -40.11 14.09 -15.30
N ILE A 42 -41.42 14.10 -15.08
CA ILE A 42 -42.29 12.92 -15.25
C ILE A 42 -42.29 12.43 -16.71
N ASP A 43 -42.46 13.35 -17.66
CA ASP A 43 -42.43 13.02 -19.09
C ASP A 43 -41.03 12.58 -19.52
N LEU A 44 -39.97 13.18 -18.97
CA LEU A 44 -38.59 12.77 -19.22
C LEU A 44 -38.34 11.35 -18.69
N CYS A 45 -38.84 11.01 -17.51
CA CYS A 45 -38.79 9.65 -16.99
C CYS A 45 -39.52 8.67 -17.91
N ALA A 46 -40.69 9.05 -18.45
CA ALA A 46 -41.41 8.22 -19.41
C ALA A 46 -40.63 8.01 -20.71
N LEU A 47 -39.99 9.06 -21.24
CA LEU A 47 -39.11 8.97 -22.42
C LEU A 47 -37.93 8.02 -22.17
N LEU A 48 -37.33 8.09 -20.98
CA LEU A 48 -36.17 7.28 -20.61
C LEU A 48 -36.55 5.85 -20.18
N GLY A 49 -37.83 5.56 -19.94
CA GLY A 49 -38.30 4.28 -19.39
C GLY A 49 -38.00 4.10 -17.89
N MET A 50 -37.90 5.21 -17.14
CA MET A 50 -37.59 5.24 -15.71
C MET A 50 -38.85 5.33 -14.84
N ALA A 51 -38.75 4.85 -13.60
CA ALA A 51 -39.76 5.11 -12.58
C ALA A 51 -39.91 6.63 -12.36
N LYS A 52 -41.13 7.07 -12.03
CA LYS A 52 -41.41 8.47 -11.69
C LYS A 52 -40.99 8.73 -10.23
N PRO A 53 -40.49 9.93 -9.89
CA PRO A 53 -40.19 10.28 -8.50
C PRO A 53 -41.45 10.26 -7.64
N HIS A 54 -41.31 9.93 -6.35
CA HIS A 54 -42.43 9.96 -5.42
C HIS A 54 -42.88 11.40 -5.13
N PRO A 55 -44.19 11.66 -5.03
CA PRO A 55 -44.72 12.99 -4.76
C PRO A 55 -44.56 13.44 -3.30
N THR A 56 -44.24 12.52 -2.38
CA THR A 56 -44.06 12.82 -0.95
C THR A 56 -42.60 12.67 -0.50
N PRO A 57 -42.13 13.47 0.48
CA PRO A 57 -40.71 13.58 0.77
C PRO A 57 -40.09 12.48 1.67
N GLU A 58 -40.65 11.27 1.71
CA GLU A 58 -40.21 10.19 2.63
C GLU A 58 -39.48 9.02 1.95
N GLN A 59 -39.06 9.13 0.69
CA GLN A 59 -38.48 8.04 -0.12
C GLN A 59 -37.10 8.34 -0.70
N ASP A 60 -36.28 7.33 -0.98
CA ASP A 60 -34.95 7.52 -1.61
C ASP A 60 -35.00 8.14 -3.03
N TYR A 61 -36.19 8.33 -3.62
CA TYR A 61 -36.40 8.99 -4.91
C TYR A 61 -37.70 9.82 -4.91
N MET A 62 -37.60 11.15 -4.87
CA MET A 62 -38.74 12.03 -4.57
C MET A 62 -38.66 13.41 -5.26
N PHE A 63 -39.80 14.09 -5.34
CA PHE A 63 -39.87 15.54 -5.58
C PHE A 63 -39.81 16.31 -4.26
N GLU A 64 -39.40 17.58 -4.32
CA GLU A 64 -39.48 18.54 -3.20
C GLU A 64 -38.76 18.06 -1.91
N ARG A 65 -37.61 17.39 -2.04
CA ARG A 65 -36.84 16.88 -0.88
C ARG A 65 -36.47 18.06 0.03
N PRO A 66 -36.94 18.09 1.29
CA PRO A 66 -36.57 19.17 2.20
C PRO A 66 -35.09 19.05 2.56
N VAL A 67 -34.37 20.16 2.57
CA VAL A 67 -32.99 20.22 3.05
C VAL A 67 -32.84 21.39 3.98
N THR A 68 -31.93 21.28 4.94
CA THR A 68 -31.66 22.35 5.91
C THR A 68 -30.29 22.91 5.62
N PHE A 69 -30.25 24.18 5.23
CA PHE A 69 -29.00 24.91 5.13
C PHE A 69 -28.63 25.43 6.51
N ALA A 70 -27.45 25.05 7.00
CA ALA A 70 -26.87 25.69 8.16
C ALA A 70 -26.10 26.93 7.70
N HIS A 71 -26.42 28.09 8.26
CA HIS A 71 -25.69 29.33 8.04
C HIS A 71 -24.64 29.52 9.12
N GLY A 72 -23.59 30.30 8.81
CA GLY A 72 -22.49 30.57 9.72
C GLY A 72 -22.90 31.29 11.01
N ASP A 73 -24.06 31.94 11.05
CA ASP A 73 -24.59 32.57 12.28
C ASP A 73 -25.31 31.59 13.22
N GLY A 74 -25.33 30.28 12.90
CA GLY A 74 -26.06 29.26 13.64
C GLY A 74 -27.56 29.23 13.32
N SER A 75 -28.05 30.11 12.45
CA SER A 75 -29.40 30.02 11.90
C SER A 75 -29.47 28.90 10.86
N THR A 76 -30.68 28.38 10.66
CA THR A 76 -30.95 27.44 9.59
C THR A 76 -32.01 28.00 8.65
N SER A 77 -31.84 27.79 7.35
CA SER A 77 -32.91 28.00 6.38
C SER A 77 -33.35 26.69 5.77
N ALA A 78 -34.65 26.60 5.49
CA ALA A 78 -35.22 25.48 4.78
C ALA A 78 -35.04 25.68 3.27
N GLY A 79 -34.49 24.68 2.60
CA GLY A 79 -34.47 24.54 1.15
C GLY A 79 -35.30 23.35 0.69
N ARG A 80 -35.61 23.29 -0.59
CA ARG A 80 -36.21 22.12 -1.23
C ARG A 80 -35.51 21.83 -2.54
N ILE A 81 -35.13 20.57 -2.74
CA ILE A 81 -34.59 20.08 -3.99
C ILE A 81 -35.76 19.70 -4.89
N ASP A 82 -35.77 20.21 -6.13
CA ASP A 82 -36.88 19.95 -7.06
C ASP A 82 -37.06 18.44 -7.29
N CYS A 83 -36.00 17.71 -7.63
CA CYS A 83 -36.02 16.25 -7.72
C CYS A 83 -34.71 15.63 -7.20
N TYR A 84 -34.83 14.62 -6.34
CA TYR A 84 -33.71 13.97 -5.68
C TYR A 84 -33.82 12.45 -5.79
N ARG A 85 -32.70 11.81 -6.12
CA ARG A 85 -32.54 10.36 -5.99
C ARG A 85 -31.26 10.05 -5.24
N ARG A 86 -31.39 9.43 -4.07
CA ARG A 86 -30.29 9.09 -3.18
C ARG A 86 -29.22 8.27 -3.89
N GLY A 87 -27.97 8.69 -3.74
CA GLY A 87 -26.81 8.06 -4.38
C GLY A 87 -26.72 8.26 -5.90
N HIS A 88 -27.63 9.01 -6.52
CA HIS A 88 -27.68 9.21 -7.97
C HIS A 88 -27.50 10.67 -8.37
N PHE A 89 -28.47 11.53 -8.06
CA PHE A 89 -28.42 12.93 -8.48
C PHE A 89 -29.23 13.86 -7.59
N VAL A 90 -28.85 15.14 -7.66
CA VAL A 90 -29.68 16.29 -7.33
C VAL A 90 -30.06 16.98 -8.64
N LEU A 91 -31.34 17.28 -8.84
CA LEU A 91 -31.84 17.98 -10.02
C LEU A 91 -32.51 19.29 -9.59
N GLU A 92 -32.01 20.39 -10.14
CA GLU A 92 -32.56 21.74 -10.00
C GLU A 92 -33.18 22.19 -11.33
N ALA A 93 -34.46 22.54 -11.31
CA ALA A 93 -35.21 22.95 -12.47
C ALA A 93 -35.62 24.42 -12.39
N LYS A 94 -35.38 25.17 -13.47
CA LYS A 94 -35.81 26.56 -13.63
C LYS A 94 -36.53 26.73 -14.96
N LYS A 95 -37.27 27.84 -15.06
CA LYS A 95 -37.63 28.42 -16.35
C LYS A 95 -37.15 29.86 -16.43
N LEU A 96 -36.07 30.07 -17.16
CA LEU A 96 -35.44 31.37 -17.33
C LEU A 96 -36.22 32.20 -18.35
N LYS A 97 -36.44 33.48 -18.03
CA LYS A 97 -37.11 34.45 -18.91
C LYS A 97 -36.17 35.03 -19.97
N ALA A 98 -34.85 34.95 -19.74
CA ALA A 98 -33.84 35.43 -20.66
C ALA A 98 -33.73 34.49 -21.88
N GLY A 99 -33.48 35.03 -23.07
CA GLY A 99 -33.30 34.21 -24.28
C GLY A 99 -32.05 33.33 -24.19
N SER A 100 -32.12 32.11 -24.72
CA SER A 100 -31.07 31.08 -24.62
C SER A 100 -29.68 31.47 -25.14
N HIS A 101 -29.58 32.56 -25.92
CA HIS A 101 -28.34 33.09 -26.48
C HIS A 101 -27.85 34.38 -25.78
N THR A 102 -28.38 34.70 -24.61
CA THR A 102 -28.04 35.93 -23.88
C THR A 102 -27.19 35.64 -22.65
N LYS A 103 -26.29 36.56 -22.30
CA LYS A 103 -25.47 36.46 -21.07
C LYS A 103 -26.34 36.26 -19.81
N GLY A 104 -27.51 36.90 -19.75
CA GLY A 104 -28.44 36.74 -18.64
C GLY A 104 -29.04 35.34 -18.50
N PHE A 105 -29.07 34.55 -19.58
CA PHE A 105 -29.46 33.13 -19.53
C PHE A 105 -28.34 32.27 -18.93
N ASP A 106 -27.10 32.48 -19.37
CA ASP A 106 -25.92 31.79 -18.82
C ASP A 106 -25.72 32.14 -17.32
N ASP A 107 -25.87 33.41 -16.93
CA ASP A 107 -25.84 33.84 -15.52
C ASP A 107 -27.01 33.24 -14.70
N GLY A 108 -28.13 32.92 -15.36
CA GLY A 108 -29.27 32.24 -14.76
C GLY A 108 -28.98 30.76 -14.47
N LEU A 109 -28.43 30.06 -15.46
CA LEU A 109 -28.02 28.66 -15.33
C LEU A 109 -26.89 28.49 -14.31
N LEU A 110 -25.91 29.38 -14.30
CA LEU A 110 -24.83 29.36 -13.32
C LEU A 110 -25.36 29.45 -11.89
N ARG A 111 -26.34 30.33 -11.64
CA ARG A 111 -27.00 30.43 -10.32
C ARG A 111 -27.78 29.16 -9.96
N ALA A 112 -28.48 28.55 -10.92
CA ALA A 112 -29.19 27.29 -10.71
C ALA A 112 -28.22 26.13 -10.41
N ARG A 113 -27.05 26.10 -11.06
CA ARG A 113 -25.97 25.18 -10.73
C ARG A 113 -25.46 25.38 -9.31
N SER A 114 -25.10 26.62 -8.93
CA SER A 114 -24.64 26.90 -7.57
C SER A 114 -25.67 26.50 -6.51
N GLN A 115 -26.97 26.65 -6.81
CA GLN A 115 -28.07 26.19 -5.97
C GLN A 115 -28.10 24.65 -5.87
N GLY A 116 -28.02 23.93 -6.98
CA GLY A 116 -27.95 22.46 -7.01
C GLY A 116 -26.73 21.89 -6.25
N GLU A 117 -25.56 22.49 -6.42
CA GLU A 117 -24.35 22.12 -5.67
C GLU A 117 -24.48 22.43 -4.17
N GLY A 118 -25.14 23.54 -3.81
CA GLY A 118 -25.47 23.88 -2.43
C GLY A 118 -26.37 22.83 -1.79
N TYR A 119 -27.38 22.34 -2.51
CA TYR A 119 -28.25 21.26 -2.06
C TYR A 119 -27.50 19.95 -1.85
N ALA A 120 -26.65 19.56 -2.81
CA ALA A 120 -25.83 18.35 -2.67
C ALA A 120 -24.96 18.39 -1.40
N ARG A 121 -24.38 19.56 -1.08
CA ARG A 121 -23.59 19.79 0.14
C ARG A 121 -24.43 19.78 1.43
N ALA A 122 -25.66 20.25 1.38
CA ALA A 122 -26.57 20.33 2.52
C ALA A 122 -27.23 18.98 2.89
N LEU A 123 -27.05 17.93 2.09
CA LEU A 123 -27.58 16.59 2.41
C LEU A 123 -26.93 16.02 3.69
N PRO A 124 -27.66 15.23 4.50
CA PRO A 124 -27.10 14.55 5.66
C PRO A 124 -25.89 13.67 5.30
N ALA A 125 -24.84 13.67 6.14
CA ALA A 125 -23.59 12.95 5.83
C ALA A 125 -23.80 11.44 5.61
N HIS A 126 -24.73 10.81 6.34
CA HIS A 126 -25.03 9.37 6.23
C HIS A 126 -25.77 8.98 4.93
N GLU A 127 -26.29 9.95 4.18
CA GLU A 127 -26.87 9.70 2.85
C GLU A 127 -25.81 9.64 1.74
N GLY A 128 -24.58 10.09 2.03
CA GLY A 128 -23.54 10.32 1.04
C GLY A 128 -23.78 11.58 0.22
N ARG A 129 -22.90 11.83 -0.75
CA ARG A 129 -23.10 12.89 -1.75
C ARG A 129 -23.44 12.26 -3.10
N PRO A 130 -24.40 12.82 -3.84
CA PRO A 130 -24.79 12.28 -5.14
C PRO A 130 -23.67 12.50 -6.17
N PRO A 131 -23.38 11.54 -7.06
CA PRO A 131 -22.35 11.70 -8.08
C PRO A 131 -22.72 12.72 -9.17
N PHE A 132 -24.00 13.09 -9.32
CA PHE A 132 -24.44 14.06 -10.34
C PHE A 132 -25.24 15.23 -9.77
N VAL A 133 -25.07 16.39 -10.40
CA VAL A 133 -25.96 17.56 -10.31
C VAL A 133 -26.49 17.85 -11.70
N LEU A 134 -27.82 17.92 -11.83
CA LEU A 134 -28.52 18.22 -13.07
C LEU A 134 -29.17 19.59 -12.96
N VAL A 135 -28.93 20.46 -13.94
CA VAL A 135 -29.60 21.76 -14.04
C VAL A 135 -30.49 21.75 -15.27
N VAL A 136 -31.78 21.98 -15.09
CA VAL A 136 -32.76 21.92 -16.18
C VAL A 136 -33.37 23.30 -16.38
N ASP A 137 -33.19 23.88 -17.57
CA ASP A 137 -34.13 24.91 -18.05
C ASP A 137 -35.26 24.21 -18.82
N VAL A 138 -36.46 24.23 -18.25
CA VAL A 138 -37.60 23.46 -18.77
C VAL A 138 -37.89 23.83 -20.22
N GLY A 139 -37.85 22.84 -21.11
CA GLY A 139 -38.13 23.03 -22.53
C GLY A 139 -37.01 23.71 -23.32
N THR A 140 -35.80 23.81 -22.77
CA THR A 140 -34.65 24.39 -23.47
C THR A 140 -33.40 23.53 -23.34
N VAL A 141 -32.90 23.30 -22.12
CA VAL A 141 -31.60 22.65 -21.93
C VAL A 141 -31.50 21.85 -20.63
N ILE A 142 -30.69 20.79 -20.65
CA ILE A 142 -30.28 20.02 -19.47
C ILE A 142 -28.75 20.07 -19.38
N GLU A 143 -28.20 20.67 -18.32
CA GLU A 143 -26.77 20.64 -18.03
C GLU A 143 -26.46 19.53 -17.03
N VAL A 144 -25.43 18.74 -17.34
CA VAL A 144 -25.01 17.59 -16.55
C VAL A 144 -23.65 17.87 -15.93
N TYR A 145 -23.58 17.77 -14.60
CA TYR A 145 -22.34 17.91 -13.84
C TYR A 145 -22.10 16.66 -13.00
N ALA A 146 -20.84 16.24 -12.87
CA ALA A 146 -20.46 15.04 -12.14
C ALA A 146 -19.33 15.30 -11.13
N GLU A 147 -19.37 14.56 -10.02
CA GLU A 147 -18.36 14.51 -8.96
C GLU A 147 -18.30 13.07 -8.42
N PHE A 148 -17.51 12.22 -9.06
CA PHE A 148 -17.49 10.77 -8.74
C PHE A 148 -16.78 10.43 -7.43
N SER A 149 -16.08 11.36 -6.76
CA SER A 149 -15.50 11.10 -5.43
C SER A 149 -16.56 11.13 -4.32
N LYS A 150 -17.75 11.68 -4.60
CA LYS A 150 -18.88 11.79 -3.67
C LYS A 150 -18.48 12.50 -2.37
N THR A 151 -17.57 13.46 -2.47
CA THR A 151 -17.12 14.30 -1.35
C THR A 151 -17.97 15.56 -1.21
N GLY A 152 -18.71 15.92 -2.26
CA GLY A 152 -19.47 17.17 -2.31
C GLY A 152 -18.58 18.39 -2.59
N GLY A 153 -17.40 18.13 -3.18
CA GLY A 153 -16.53 19.17 -3.75
C GLY A 153 -17.12 19.78 -5.03
N THR A 154 -16.25 20.23 -5.93
CA THR A 154 -16.69 20.92 -7.16
C THR A 154 -17.23 19.92 -8.20
N TYR A 155 -18.50 20.07 -8.57
CA TYR A 155 -19.09 19.30 -9.66
C TYR A 155 -18.60 19.87 -11.00
N THR A 156 -18.07 19.01 -11.87
CA THR A 156 -17.50 19.42 -13.16
C THR A 156 -18.42 19.08 -14.34
N PRO A 157 -18.43 19.88 -15.42
CA PRO A 157 -19.17 19.56 -16.64
C PRO A 157 -18.93 18.12 -17.12
N TYR A 158 -20.00 17.33 -17.32
CA TYR A 158 -19.90 15.93 -17.72
C TYR A 158 -20.62 15.65 -19.04
N PRO A 159 -20.00 14.90 -19.98
CA PRO A 159 -18.70 14.24 -19.87
C PRO A 159 -17.51 15.19 -20.10
N ASP A 160 -17.76 16.35 -20.68
CA ASP A 160 -16.74 17.37 -20.93
C ASP A 160 -17.40 18.78 -21.04
N PRO A 161 -16.62 19.87 -20.92
CA PRO A 161 -17.14 21.24 -21.00
C PRO A 161 -17.88 21.58 -22.29
N ARG A 162 -17.62 20.89 -23.41
CA ARG A 162 -18.25 21.17 -24.71
C ARG A 162 -19.57 20.43 -24.90
N SER A 163 -19.76 19.29 -24.25
CA SER A 163 -20.91 18.40 -24.45
C SER A 163 -21.80 18.17 -23.21
N HIS A 164 -21.50 18.85 -22.09
CA HIS A 164 -22.30 18.78 -20.86
C HIS A 164 -23.68 19.42 -20.96
N ARG A 165 -23.85 20.37 -21.89
CA ARG A 165 -25.08 21.12 -22.12
C ARG A 165 -25.90 20.44 -23.22
N LEU A 166 -26.92 19.69 -22.82
CA LEU A 166 -27.81 18.93 -23.70
C LEU A 166 -28.99 19.79 -24.12
N GLN A 167 -29.05 20.17 -25.39
CA GLN A 167 -30.23 20.84 -25.95
C GLN A 167 -31.41 19.86 -26.00
N LEU A 168 -32.63 20.38 -25.99
CA LEU A 168 -33.82 19.50 -26.08
C LEU A 168 -33.77 18.59 -27.32
N ALA A 169 -33.27 19.10 -28.45
CA ALA A 169 -33.09 18.34 -29.69
C ALA A 169 -32.10 17.17 -29.56
N ASP A 170 -31.13 17.25 -28.64
CA ASP A 170 -30.15 16.18 -28.41
C ASP A 170 -30.79 14.93 -27.82
N LEU A 171 -31.98 15.03 -27.21
CA LEU A 171 -32.73 13.87 -26.69
C LEU A 171 -33.18 12.90 -27.80
N ALA A 172 -33.15 13.30 -29.07
CA ALA A 172 -33.38 12.39 -30.20
C ALA A 172 -32.23 11.39 -30.39
N ARG A 173 -31.06 11.65 -29.80
CA ARG A 173 -29.86 10.81 -29.94
C ARG A 173 -29.89 9.66 -28.93
N PRO A 174 -29.83 8.38 -29.37
CA PRO A 174 -29.88 7.23 -28.46
C PRO A 174 -28.82 7.24 -27.36
N GLU A 175 -27.61 7.73 -27.66
CA GLU A 175 -26.49 7.83 -26.72
C GLU A 175 -26.74 8.85 -25.59
N VAL A 176 -27.49 9.92 -25.86
CA VAL A 176 -27.86 10.92 -24.84
C VAL A 176 -28.90 10.34 -23.90
N GLN A 177 -29.89 9.63 -24.44
CA GLN A 177 -30.88 8.92 -23.62
C GLN A 177 -30.23 7.83 -22.77
N ASP A 178 -29.27 7.07 -23.32
CA ASP A 178 -28.57 6.03 -22.56
C ASP A 178 -27.76 6.61 -21.40
N ARG A 179 -27.08 7.74 -21.62
CA ARG A 179 -26.37 8.48 -20.57
C ARG A 179 -27.33 8.89 -19.44
N LEU A 180 -28.46 9.51 -19.78
CA LEU A 180 -29.45 9.92 -18.78
C LEU A 180 -30.06 8.71 -18.06
N ARG A 181 -30.33 7.59 -18.75
CA ARG A 181 -30.78 6.35 -18.10
C ARG A 181 -29.78 5.83 -17.08
N ARG A 182 -28.48 5.82 -17.41
CA ARG A 182 -27.43 5.37 -16.47
C ARG A 182 -27.32 6.29 -15.27
N ILE A 183 -27.43 7.61 -15.42
CA ILE A 183 -27.50 8.55 -14.29
C ILE A 183 -28.66 8.15 -13.34
N TRP A 184 -29.79 7.69 -13.88
CA TRP A 184 -30.92 7.23 -13.10
C TRP A 184 -30.77 5.83 -12.51
N GLN A 185 -30.03 4.89 -13.10
CA GLN A 185 -30.03 3.48 -12.68
C GLN A 185 -28.73 3.02 -12.02
N ASP A 186 -27.60 3.39 -12.62
CA ASP A 186 -26.26 2.98 -12.23
C ASP A 186 -25.29 4.11 -12.57
N PRO A 187 -25.28 5.19 -11.77
CA PRO A 187 -24.45 6.37 -12.02
C PRO A 187 -22.95 6.02 -11.96
N ASP A 188 -22.56 5.01 -11.19
CA ASP A 188 -21.16 4.59 -11.09
C ASP A 188 -20.67 3.89 -12.37
N SER A 189 -21.56 3.35 -13.22
CA SER A 189 -21.19 2.86 -14.57
C SER A 189 -20.69 3.95 -15.52
N LEU A 190 -20.98 5.22 -15.21
CA LEU A 190 -20.52 6.40 -15.96
C LEU A 190 -19.19 6.96 -15.42
N ASN A 191 -18.66 6.38 -14.34
CA ASN A 191 -17.38 6.79 -13.76
C ASN A 191 -16.24 6.47 -14.75
N PRO A 192 -15.56 7.51 -15.29
CA PRO A 192 -14.47 7.31 -16.25
C PRO A 192 -13.37 6.37 -15.73
N ALA A 193 -13.07 6.39 -14.44
CA ALA A 193 -12.05 5.51 -13.85
C ALA A 193 -12.47 4.02 -13.94
N ARG A 194 -13.75 3.69 -13.72
CA ARG A 194 -14.24 2.31 -13.82
C ARG A 194 -14.28 1.83 -15.27
N ILE A 195 -14.74 2.68 -16.19
CA ILE A 195 -14.73 2.39 -17.63
C ILE A 195 -13.29 2.14 -18.09
N SER A 196 -12.38 3.04 -17.72
CA SER A 196 -10.99 2.96 -18.13
C SER A 196 -10.30 1.69 -17.63
N ALA A 197 -10.53 1.34 -16.36
CA ALA A 197 -10.04 0.10 -15.78
C ALA A 197 -10.60 -1.14 -16.50
N GLN A 198 -11.90 -1.16 -16.84
CA GLN A 198 -12.52 -2.28 -17.56
C GLN A 198 -11.89 -2.48 -18.95
N VAL A 199 -11.85 -1.42 -19.77
CA VAL A 199 -11.30 -1.48 -21.13
C VAL A 199 -9.82 -1.88 -21.09
N THR A 200 -9.07 -1.31 -20.16
CA THR A 200 -7.65 -1.64 -19.95
C THR A 200 -7.44 -3.12 -19.68
N ARG A 201 -8.28 -3.76 -18.86
CA ARG A 201 -8.20 -5.20 -18.59
C ARG A 201 -8.48 -6.05 -19.82
N ASP A 202 -9.55 -5.75 -20.55
CA ASP A 202 -9.96 -6.53 -21.72
C ASP A 202 -8.86 -6.50 -22.79
N VAL A 203 -8.27 -5.32 -23.02
CA VAL A 203 -7.12 -5.13 -23.90
C VAL A 203 -5.88 -5.85 -23.36
N SER A 204 -5.57 -5.73 -22.06
CA SER A 204 -4.43 -6.41 -21.43
C SER A 204 -4.50 -7.93 -21.63
N ALA A 205 -5.69 -8.52 -21.52
CA ALA A 205 -5.89 -9.96 -21.72
C ALA A 205 -5.71 -10.39 -23.20
N LEU A 206 -6.06 -9.53 -24.16
CA LEU A 206 -5.80 -9.77 -25.57
C LEU A 206 -4.30 -9.73 -25.87
N LEU A 207 -3.60 -8.70 -25.38
CA LEU A 207 -2.17 -8.53 -25.60
C LEU A 207 -1.34 -9.61 -24.90
N ALA A 208 -1.76 -10.09 -23.72
CA ALA A 208 -1.12 -11.21 -23.04
C ALA A 208 -1.12 -12.47 -23.92
N ARG A 209 -2.26 -12.76 -24.54
CA ARG A 209 -2.41 -13.91 -25.45
C ARG A 209 -1.53 -13.75 -26.68
N LEU A 210 -1.43 -12.53 -27.20
CA LEU A 210 -0.56 -12.21 -28.33
C LEU A 210 0.92 -12.37 -27.99
N ALA A 211 1.39 -11.78 -26.88
CA ALA A 211 2.78 -11.89 -26.44
C ALA A 211 3.20 -13.36 -26.25
N LYS A 212 2.38 -14.14 -25.54
CA LYS A 212 2.60 -15.59 -25.35
C LYS A 212 2.61 -16.37 -26.67
N SER A 213 1.79 -15.96 -27.63
CA SER A 213 1.78 -16.55 -28.97
C SER A 213 3.06 -16.23 -29.76
N LEU A 214 3.63 -15.04 -29.60
CA LEU A 214 4.88 -14.63 -30.25
C LEU A 214 6.11 -15.33 -29.65
N GLU A 215 6.05 -15.68 -28.37
CA GLU A 215 7.11 -16.42 -27.65
C GLU A 215 7.08 -17.93 -27.95
N SER A 216 5.94 -18.47 -28.42
CA SER A 216 5.76 -19.91 -28.63
C SER A 216 6.39 -20.38 -29.96
N PRO A 217 7.24 -21.42 -29.97
CA PRO A 217 7.81 -21.94 -31.21
C PRO A 217 6.73 -22.54 -32.12
N VAL A 218 6.73 -22.13 -33.40
CA VAL A 218 5.78 -22.46 -34.49
C VAL A 218 5.61 -23.98 -34.77
N ALA A 219 6.32 -24.85 -34.07
CA ALA A 219 6.46 -26.27 -34.41
C ALA A 219 5.24 -27.18 -34.13
N GLN A 220 4.23 -26.74 -33.36
CA GLN A 220 3.13 -27.62 -32.94
C GLN A 220 2.02 -27.82 -33.99
N ASN A 221 1.85 -26.93 -34.97
CA ASN A 221 0.79 -27.08 -35.99
C ASN A 221 1.16 -28.04 -37.13
N ARG A 222 2.42 -28.48 -37.25
CA ARG A 222 2.83 -29.49 -38.25
C ARG A 222 2.68 -30.93 -37.76
N THR A 223 2.61 -31.19 -36.45
CA THR A 223 2.64 -32.56 -35.93
C THR A 223 1.31 -33.29 -36.09
N GLU A 224 0.17 -32.58 -36.17
CA GLU A 224 -1.14 -33.18 -36.45
C GLU A 224 -1.37 -33.43 -37.95
N GLN A 225 -0.93 -32.54 -38.85
CA GLN A 225 -0.95 -32.80 -40.29
C GLN A 225 0.01 -33.95 -40.67
N ASN A 226 1.21 -33.98 -40.09
CA ASN A 226 2.15 -35.08 -40.32
C ASN A 226 1.68 -36.41 -39.73
N ARG A 227 0.92 -36.43 -38.62
CA ARG A 227 0.29 -37.66 -38.10
C ARG A 227 -0.83 -38.16 -39.01
N THR A 228 -1.50 -37.26 -39.73
CA THR A 228 -2.59 -37.62 -40.64
C THR A 228 -2.06 -38.08 -42.00
N GLU A 229 -0.90 -37.57 -42.44
CA GLU A 229 -0.20 -38.06 -43.65
C GLU A 229 0.64 -39.33 -43.41
N GLN A 230 1.26 -39.49 -42.23
CA GLN A 230 2.01 -40.71 -41.89
C GLN A 230 1.13 -41.97 -41.80
N ASN A 231 -0.16 -41.82 -41.48
CA ASN A 231 -1.11 -42.94 -41.49
C ASN A 231 -1.65 -43.28 -42.88
N ARG A 232 -1.24 -42.56 -43.95
CA ARG A 232 -1.76 -42.74 -45.32
C ARG A 232 -0.76 -43.29 -46.33
N THR A 233 0.47 -43.60 -45.93
CA THR A 233 1.44 -44.28 -46.79
C THR A 233 2.29 -45.27 -45.99
N GLU A 234 1.61 -46.27 -45.41
CA GLU A 234 2.24 -47.45 -44.84
C GLU A 234 2.15 -48.62 -45.84
N GLN A 235 2.72 -48.42 -47.04
CA GLN A 235 2.90 -49.50 -48.03
C GLN A 235 3.95 -49.06 -49.06
N ASN A 236 5.22 -49.25 -48.70
CA ASN A 236 6.33 -49.69 -49.55
C ASN A 236 7.64 -49.23 -48.93
N ARG A 237 8.37 -50.20 -48.40
CA ARG A 237 9.63 -50.01 -47.70
C ARG A 237 10.71 -50.74 -48.48
N THR A 238 11.45 -50.02 -49.33
CA THR A 238 12.80 -50.43 -49.76
C THR A 238 13.56 -49.28 -50.45
N GLU A 239 14.82 -49.13 -50.07
CA GLU A 239 15.92 -48.55 -50.85
C GLU A 239 15.95 -47.05 -51.25
N GLN A 240 15.54 -46.12 -50.37
CA GLN A 240 15.86 -44.69 -50.57
C GLN A 240 16.34 -43.91 -49.34
N ASN A 241 16.77 -44.60 -48.26
CA ASN A 241 17.12 -43.95 -46.98
C ASN A 241 18.58 -43.46 -46.81
N ARG A 242 19.37 -43.32 -47.89
CA ARG A 242 20.75 -42.78 -47.77
C ARG A 242 21.00 -41.42 -48.40
N THR A 243 20.05 -40.91 -49.19
CA THR A 243 20.19 -39.60 -49.85
C THR A 243 19.32 -38.52 -49.19
N GLU A 244 18.19 -38.89 -48.58
CA GLU A 244 17.32 -37.96 -47.85
C GLU A 244 17.92 -37.47 -46.52
N GLN A 245 18.72 -38.30 -45.83
CA GLN A 245 19.38 -37.90 -44.58
C GLN A 245 20.42 -36.78 -44.77
N LYS A 246 21.02 -36.64 -45.96
CA LYS A 246 21.97 -35.55 -46.24
C LYS A 246 21.29 -34.25 -46.71
N LEU A 247 20.09 -34.32 -47.29
CA LEU A 247 19.28 -33.11 -47.54
C LEU A 247 18.63 -32.61 -46.25
N TYR A 248 18.12 -33.48 -45.38
CA TYR A 248 17.54 -33.10 -44.08
C TYR A 248 18.53 -32.39 -43.16
N HIS A 249 19.82 -32.76 -43.21
CA HIS A 249 20.88 -32.12 -42.42
C HIS A 249 21.38 -30.79 -43.00
N LYS A 250 21.14 -30.52 -44.29
CA LYS A 250 21.52 -29.26 -44.95
C LYS A 250 20.38 -28.24 -44.97
N TYR A 251 19.12 -28.69 -45.04
CA TYR A 251 17.95 -27.82 -44.96
C TYR A 251 17.50 -27.51 -43.52
N SER A 252 17.81 -28.35 -42.52
CA SER A 252 17.47 -28.03 -41.12
C SER A 252 18.42 -27.04 -40.46
N LYS A 253 19.68 -26.92 -40.89
CA LYS A 253 20.65 -25.99 -40.28
C LYS A 253 20.37 -24.51 -40.58
N THR A 254 19.74 -24.19 -41.70
CA THR A 254 19.38 -22.81 -42.05
C THR A 254 18.04 -22.38 -41.44
N GLN A 255 17.19 -23.33 -41.02
CA GLN A 255 15.87 -23.06 -40.45
C GLN A 255 15.80 -23.21 -38.92
N TYR A 256 16.75 -23.91 -38.29
CA TYR A 256 16.84 -24.04 -36.83
C TYR A 256 17.45 -22.82 -36.11
N GLN A 257 18.04 -21.87 -36.84
CA GLN A 257 18.54 -20.61 -36.25
C GLN A 257 17.45 -19.53 -36.08
N GLN A 258 16.22 -19.77 -36.54
CA GLN A 258 15.07 -18.88 -36.31
C GLN A 258 14.09 -19.49 -35.29
N SER A 259 14.51 -19.67 -34.05
CA SER A 259 13.57 -20.11 -33.00
C SER A 259 13.92 -19.58 -31.62
N LEU A 260 13.60 -18.30 -31.43
CA LEU A 260 13.17 -17.58 -30.22
C LEU A 260 13.42 -16.10 -30.54
N ILE A 261 12.36 -15.36 -30.86
CA ILE A 261 12.48 -13.90 -30.97
C ILE A 261 12.79 -13.40 -29.56
N ALA A 262 13.87 -12.64 -29.40
CA ALA A 262 14.24 -12.10 -28.10
C ALA A 262 13.06 -11.32 -27.50
N PRO A 263 12.72 -11.51 -26.21
CA PRO A 263 11.60 -10.81 -25.57
C PRO A 263 11.64 -9.29 -25.73
N GLU A 264 12.85 -8.73 -25.82
CA GLU A 264 13.11 -7.30 -26.08
C GLU A 264 12.55 -6.82 -27.44
N ILE A 265 12.68 -7.64 -28.47
CA ILE A 265 12.17 -7.35 -29.81
C ILE A 265 10.64 -7.42 -29.81
N ILE A 266 10.06 -8.43 -29.12
CA ILE A 266 8.60 -8.58 -28.97
C ILE A 266 8.02 -7.37 -28.24
N ALA A 267 8.61 -6.97 -27.11
CA ALA A 267 8.16 -5.83 -26.32
C ALA A 267 8.22 -4.53 -27.12
N SER A 268 9.31 -4.28 -27.85
CA SER A 268 9.47 -3.09 -28.69
C SER A 268 8.43 -3.05 -29.82
N TYR A 269 8.20 -4.19 -30.47
CA TYR A 269 7.16 -4.33 -31.51
C TYR A 269 5.76 -4.04 -30.97
N LEU A 270 5.39 -4.68 -29.84
CA LEU A 270 4.10 -4.46 -29.20
C LEU A 270 3.92 -3.00 -28.78
N THR A 271 4.96 -2.37 -28.23
CA THR A 271 4.93 -0.95 -27.84
C THR A 271 4.58 -0.03 -29.02
N ARG A 272 5.14 -0.29 -30.21
CA ARG A 272 4.79 0.46 -31.44
C ARG A 272 3.35 0.21 -31.88
N CYS A 273 2.88 -1.04 -31.85
CA CYS A 273 1.48 -1.36 -32.16
C CYS A 273 0.51 -0.64 -31.22
N LEU A 274 0.82 -0.62 -29.91
CA LEU A 274 0.01 0.03 -28.89
C LEU A 274 -0.08 1.52 -29.10
N PHE A 275 1.05 2.17 -29.37
CA PHE A 275 1.04 3.58 -29.69
C PHE A 275 0.25 3.88 -30.97
N SER A 276 0.34 3.04 -32.00
CA SER A 276 -0.45 3.21 -33.23
C SER A 276 -1.95 3.10 -32.99
N MET A 277 -2.41 2.13 -32.19
CA MET A 277 -3.82 1.98 -31.78
C MET A 277 -4.29 3.18 -30.94
N PHE A 278 -3.44 3.64 -30.01
CA PHE A 278 -3.71 4.87 -29.26
C PHE A 278 -3.84 6.08 -30.19
N ALA A 279 -2.86 6.29 -31.09
CA ALA A 279 -2.78 7.45 -31.94
C ALA A 279 -3.95 7.56 -32.92
N GLU A 280 -4.47 6.45 -33.46
CA GLU A 280 -5.67 6.49 -34.32
C GLU A 280 -6.94 6.86 -33.56
N ASP A 281 -7.07 6.40 -32.31
CA ASP A 281 -8.25 6.68 -31.50
C ASP A 281 -8.24 8.09 -30.94
N VAL A 282 -7.09 8.65 -30.55
CA VAL A 282 -6.98 10.08 -30.21
C VAL A 282 -6.86 11.00 -31.44
N GLU A 283 -7.05 10.46 -32.64
CA GLU A 283 -7.05 11.20 -33.92
C GLU A 283 -5.71 11.91 -34.24
N LEU A 284 -4.60 11.45 -33.65
CA LEU A 284 -3.24 11.82 -34.05
C LEU A 284 -2.82 11.09 -35.34
N LEU A 285 -3.38 9.91 -35.58
CA LEU A 285 -3.45 9.26 -36.88
C LEU A 285 -4.89 9.35 -37.42
N PRO A 286 -5.10 9.25 -38.74
CA PRO A 286 -6.45 9.18 -39.29
C PRO A 286 -7.24 8.05 -38.63
N LYS A 287 -8.47 8.35 -38.19
CA LYS A 287 -9.31 7.40 -37.45
C LYS A 287 -9.44 6.05 -38.18
N GLY A 288 -9.09 4.97 -37.48
CA GLY A 288 -9.15 3.60 -38.00
C GLY A 288 -8.08 3.24 -39.04
N ALA A 289 -7.03 4.05 -39.20
CA ALA A 289 -5.96 3.80 -40.17
C ALA A 289 -5.16 2.53 -39.87
N PHE A 290 -4.77 2.33 -38.60
CA PHE A 290 -3.99 1.17 -38.19
C PHE A 290 -4.86 -0.09 -38.20
N LEU A 291 -6.07 -0.01 -37.64
CA LEU A 291 -7.07 -1.08 -37.73
C LEU A 291 -7.35 -1.49 -39.19
N GLY A 292 -7.51 -0.50 -40.08
CA GLY A 292 -7.73 -0.73 -41.51
C GLY A 292 -6.56 -1.46 -42.17
N LEU A 293 -5.32 -1.06 -41.87
CA LEU A 293 -4.11 -1.72 -42.38
C LEU A 293 -4.06 -3.20 -41.99
N LEU A 294 -4.37 -3.51 -40.72
CA LEU A 294 -4.43 -4.88 -40.21
C LEU A 294 -5.54 -5.69 -40.92
N GLN A 295 -6.72 -5.11 -41.12
CA GLN A 295 -7.85 -5.78 -41.77
C GLN A 295 -7.59 -6.06 -43.25
N THR A 296 -7.04 -5.09 -43.98
CA THR A 296 -6.77 -5.20 -45.42
C THR A 296 -5.74 -6.30 -45.71
N HIS A 297 -4.67 -6.39 -44.91
CA HIS A 297 -3.58 -7.34 -45.11
C HIS A 297 -3.65 -8.56 -44.18
N ARG A 298 -4.81 -8.83 -43.54
CA ARG A 298 -5.00 -9.97 -42.63
C ARG A 298 -4.62 -11.31 -43.26
N ASN A 299 -4.90 -11.48 -44.56
CA ASN A 299 -4.60 -12.70 -45.31
C ASN A 299 -3.25 -12.66 -46.04
N ASP A 300 -2.47 -11.58 -45.89
CA ASP A 300 -1.13 -11.41 -46.47
C ASP A 300 -0.15 -10.81 -45.44
N PRO A 301 0.32 -11.63 -44.48
CA PRO A 301 1.14 -11.13 -43.38
C PRO A 301 2.51 -10.57 -43.79
N ALA A 302 3.06 -11.00 -44.93
CA ALA A 302 4.34 -10.49 -45.44
C ALA A 302 4.19 -9.03 -45.90
N THR A 303 3.12 -8.74 -46.65
CA THR A 303 2.79 -7.36 -47.02
C THR A 303 2.48 -6.52 -45.78
N LEU A 304 1.73 -7.07 -44.80
CA LEU A 304 1.45 -6.35 -43.55
C LEU A 304 2.74 -5.95 -42.81
N GLN A 305 3.71 -6.87 -42.68
CA GLN A 305 5.00 -6.61 -42.03
C GLN A 305 5.73 -5.42 -42.68
N GLN A 306 5.74 -5.37 -44.02
CA GLN A 306 6.36 -4.29 -44.79
C GLN A 306 5.57 -2.97 -44.63
N MET A 307 4.24 -3.01 -44.70
CA MET A 307 3.40 -1.83 -44.54
C MET A 307 3.52 -1.22 -43.14
N LEU A 308 3.57 -2.04 -42.09
CA LEU A 308 3.81 -1.56 -40.71
C LEU A 308 5.18 -0.91 -40.56
N ARG A 309 6.22 -1.48 -41.18
CA ARG A 309 7.57 -0.89 -41.20
C ARG A 309 7.56 0.48 -41.88
N ILE A 310 6.88 0.61 -43.02
CA ILE A 310 6.74 1.88 -43.75
C ILE A 310 5.96 2.88 -42.89
N LEU A 311 4.81 2.50 -42.33
CA LEU A 311 4.01 3.36 -41.46
C LEU A 311 4.83 3.95 -40.32
N TRP A 312 5.56 3.12 -39.59
CA TRP A 312 6.37 3.60 -38.46
C TRP A 312 7.57 4.45 -38.89
N ALA A 313 8.17 4.17 -40.05
CA ALA A 313 9.19 5.04 -40.63
C ALA A 313 8.63 6.41 -41.03
N ASP A 314 7.41 6.43 -41.57
CA ASP A 314 6.69 7.66 -41.93
C ASP A 314 6.30 8.45 -40.66
N MET A 315 5.89 7.77 -39.59
CA MET A 315 5.59 8.39 -38.28
C MET A 315 6.84 9.01 -37.61
N ASP A 316 8.04 8.43 -37.81
CA ASP A 316 9.30 9.01 -37.32
C ASP A 316 9.68 10.29 -38.07
N ARG A 317 9.34 10.41 -39.36
CA ARG A 317 9.71 11.57 -40.20
C ARG A 317 8.63 12.66 -40.25
N GLY A 318 7.36 12.27 -40.14
CA GLY A 318 6.20 13.10 -40.48
C GLY A 318 6.03 13.31 -41.99
N GLY A 319 4.88 13.86 -42.39
CA GLY A 319 4.57 14.17 -43.80
C GLY A 319 3.65 13.14 -44.44
N PHE A 320 3.77 12.90 -45.75
CA PHE A 320 2.88 11.98 -46.46
C PHE A 320 3.29 10.51 -46.20
N SER A 321 2.38 9.72 -45.62
CA SER A 321 2.62 8.28 -45.43
C SER A 321 2.25 7.47 -46.66
N ALA A 322 3.21 6.68 -47.15
CA ALA A 322 2.99 5.76 -48.26
C ALA A 322 2.12 4.56 -47.85
N ALA A 323 2.16 4.15 -46.57
CA ALA A 323 1.34 3.06 -46.05
C ALA A 323 -0.15 3.43 -45.95
N LEU A 324 -0.47 4.70 -45.64
CA LEU A 324 -1.86 5.16 -45.43
C LEU A 324 -2.42 5.99 -46.58
N ALA A 325 -1.58 6.41 -47.53
CA ALA A 325 -1.90 7.38 -48.57
C ALA A 325 -2.50 8.70 -48.02
N LYS A 326 -2.05 9.11 -46.83
CA LYS A 326 -2.53 10.28 -46.08
C LYS A 326 -1.37 10.95 -45.34
N PRO A 327 -1.48 12.26 -45.01
CA PRO A 327 -0.51 12.90 -44.13
C PRO A 327 -0.55 12.30 -42.71
N VAL A 328 0.62 12.14 -42.11
CA VAL A 328 0.85 11.72 -40.72
C VAL A 328 1.72 12.75 -40.02
N LEU A 329 1.46 12.98 -38.74
CA LEU A 329 2.27 13.88 -37.90
C LEU A 329 3.67 13.31 -37.67
N HIS A 330 4.64 14.17 -37.36
CA HIS A 330 5.97 13.75 -36.91
C HIS A 330 5.94 13.39 -35.42
N PHE A 331 6.21 12.13 -35.05
CA PHE A 331 6.08 11.61 -33.68
C PHE A 331 7.39 11.48 -32.88
N ASN A 332 8.49 12.16 -33.21
CA ASN A 332 9.82 11.70 -32.76
C ASN A 332 10.21 11.95 -31.28
N GLY A 333 9.99 10.93 -30.45
CA GLY A 333 10.90 10.45 -29.40
C GLY A 333 11.55 9.12 -29.83
N LYS A 334 12.41 8.49 -29.00
CA LYS A 334 13.19 7.27 -29.34
C LYS A 334 12.36 6.07 -29.89
N LEU A 335 11.03 6.09 -29.79
CA LEU A 335 10.13 4.96 -30.08
C LEU A 335 10.13 4.44 -31.53
N PHE A 336 10.14 5.34 -32.52
CA PHE A 336 10.03 4.98 -33.94
C PHE A 336 11.37 5.04 -34.70
N LYS A 337 12.48 5.26 -33.98
CA LYS A 337 13.82 5.22 -34.58
C LYS A 337 14.22 3.79 -34.93
N GLY A 338 15.05 3.64 -35.95
CA GLY A 338 15.63 2.34 -36.32
C GLY A 338 14.77 1.49 -37.27
N ALA A 339 13.89 2.09 -38.08
CA ALA A 339 13.00 1.34 -38.98
C ALA A 339 13.70 0.42 -40.01
N GLY A 340 15.02 0.59 -40.20
CA GLY A 340 15.86 -0.27 -41.04
C GLY A 340 16.51 -1.46 -40.31
N GLU A 341 16.33 -1.60 -39.00
CA GLU A 341 16.93 -2.65 -38.19
C GLU A 341 16.20 -4.00 -38.33
N ASP A 342 16.96 -5.09 -38.23
CA ASP A 342 16.39 -6.44 -38.22
C ASP A 342 15.52 -6.65 -36.98
N GLY A 343 14.34 -7.26 -37.15
CA GLY A 343 13.37 -7.46 -36.06
C GLY A 343 12.49 -6.25 -35.73
N TYR A 344 12.68 -5.09 -36.39
CA TYR A 344 11.87 -3.88 -36.13
C TYR A 344 10.35 -4.08 -36.33
N SER A 345 9.97 -4.87 -37.35
CA SER A 345 8.60 -5.30 -37.62
C SER A 345 8.57 -6.82 -37.73
N LEU A 346 7.71 -7.48 -36.95
CA LEU A 346 7.61 -8.94 -36.88
C LEU A 346 6.68 -9.50 -37.94
N LEU A 347 7.00 -10.68 -38.46
CA LEU A 347 6.12 -11.45 -39.35
C LEU A 347 5.11 -12.21 -38.48
N LEU A 348 3.84 -11.87 -38.58
CA LEU A 348 2.77 -12.43 -37.76
C LEU A 348 2.03 -13.58 -38.47
N THR A 349 1.39 -14.45 -37.70
CA THR A 349 0.38 -15.38 -38.23
C THR A 349 -0.99 -14.71 -38.33
N PRO A 350 -1.92 -15.22 -39.17
CA PRO A 350 -3.30 -14.70 -39.24
C PRO A 350 -4.00 -14.66 -37.87
N GLU A 351 -3.76 -15.63 -37.00
CA GLU A 351 -4.34 -15.69 -35.65
C GLU A 351 -3.77 -14.60 -34.74
N GLN A 352 -2.47 -14.31 -34.87
CA GLN A 352 -1.83 -13.19 -34.17
C GLN A 352 -2.35 -11.85 -34.66
N ILE A 353 -2.61 -11.72 -35.97
CA ILE A 353 -3.23 -10.53 -36.56
C ILE A 353 -4.67 -10.38 -36.04
N ASP A 354 -5.44 -11.46 -35.91
CA ASP A 354 -6.80 -11.40 -35.34
C ASP A 354 -6.81 -10.89 -33.89
N LEU A 355 -5.82 -11.27 -33.09
CA LEU A 355 -5.65 -10.74 -31.73
C LEU A 355 -5.33 -9.24 -31.73
N LEU A 356 -4.45 -8.78 -32.65
CA LEU A 356 -4.18 -7.36 -32.83
C LEU A 356 -5.40 -6.58 -33.31
N ILE A 357 -6.19 -7.14 -34.25
CA ILE A 357 -7.44 -6.53 -34.73
C ILE A 357 -8.44 -6.42 -33.58
N ALA A 358 -8.56 -7.45 -32.74
CA ALA A 358 -9.44 -7.40 -31.58
C ALA A 358 -9.01 -6.31 -30.58
N ALA A 359 -7.70 -6.16 -30.34
CA ALA A 359 -7.17 -5.08 -29.50
C ALA A 359 -7.43 -3.69 -30.13
N ALA A 360 -7.19 -3.53 -31.44
CA ALA A 360 -7.40 -2.28 -32.19
C ALA A 360 -8.87 -1.87 -32.33
N LYS A 361 -9.83 -2.77 -32.06
CA LYS A 361 -11.27 -2.44 -32.00
C LYS A 361 -11.71 -1.83 -30.66
N SER A 362 -10.87 -1.93 -29.63
CA SER A 362 -11.15 -1.33 -28.32
C SER A 362 -10.98 0.18 -28.39
N ASN A 363 -11.60 0.94 -27.49
CA ASN A 363 -11.46 2.39 -27.45
C ASN A 363 -10.24 2.79 -26.59
N TRP A 364 -9.13 3.09 -27.24
CA TRP A 364 -7.86 3.47 -26.61
C TRP A 364 -7.87 4.86 -25.97
N ARG A 365 -8.92 5.65 -26.14
CA ARG A 365 -9.15 6.88 -25.32
C ARG A 365 -9.45 6.56 -23.86
N GLU A 366 -9.99 5.36 -23.62
CA GLU A 366 -10.37 4.82 -22.32
C GLU A 366 -9.38 3.74 -21.85
N VAL A 367 -8.21 3.61 -22.48
CA VAL A 367 -7.16 2.72 -21.96
C VAL A 367 -6.25 3.53 -21.06
N GLU A 368 -6.05 3.06 -19.83
CA GLU A 368 -5.07 3.62 -18.92
C GLU A 368 -3.66 3.31 -19.45
N PRO A 369 -2.77 4.32 -19.53
CA PRO A 369 -1.35 4.11 -19.83
C PRO A 369 -0.68 3.09 -18.88
N ALA A 370 -1.26 2.83 -17.71
CA ALA A 370 -0.82 1.77 -16.83
C ALA A 370 -0.72 0.37 -17.50
N ILE A 371 -1.47 0.11 -18.58
CA ILE A 371 -1.40 -1.15 -19.35
C ILE A 371 0.02 -1.51 -19.77
N PHE A 372 0.84 -0.49 -20.08
CA PHE A 372 2.22 -0.65 -20.51
C PHE A 372 3.06 -1.35 -19.44
N GLY A 373 2.85 -1.02 -18.15
CA GLY A 373 3.53 -1.69 -17.03
C GLY A 373 3.28 -3.19 -17.02
N THR A 374 2.02 -3.61 -17.18
CA THR A 374 1.65 -5.05 -17.20
C THR A 374 2.21 -5.82 -18.39
N LEU A 375 2.51 -5.14 -19.50
CA LEU A 375 3.13 -5.74 -20.68
C LEU A 375 4.63 -5.94 -20.47
N LEU A 376 5.31 -4.95 -19.87
CA LEU A 376 6.70 -5.09 -19.45
C LEU A 376 6.88 -6.25 -18.49
N GLU A 377 6.00 -6.35 -17.47
CA GLU A 377 5.98 -7.46 -16.51
C GLU A 377 5.76 -8.83 -17.14
N ARG A 378 5.18 -8.91 -18.34
CA ARG A 378 4.95 -10.18 -19.03
C ARG A 378 6.05 -10.50 -20.03
N ALA A 379 6.71 -9.49 -20.56
CA ALA A 379 7.86 -9.63 -21.47
C ALA A 379 9.19 -9.90 -20.74
N LEU A 380 9.24 -9.72 -19.41
CA LEU A 380 10.40 -10.09 -18.59
C LEU A 380 10.30 -11.55 -18.12
N ASP A 381 11.42 -12.30 -18.18
CA ASP A 381 11.52 -13.65 -17.61
C ASP A 381 11.17 -13.62 -16.10
N PRO A 382 10.37 -14.57 -15.56
CA PRO A 382 10.22 -14.77 -14.11
C PRO A 382 11.46 -14.53 -13.25
N ALA A 383 12.65 -14.94 -13.69
CA ALA A 383 13.90 -14.74 -12.96
C ALA A 383 14.35 -13.26 -12.97
N GLU A 384 14.32 -12.60 -14.12
CA GLU A 384 14.62 -11.15 -14.25
C GLU A 384 13.64 -10.29 -13.44
N ARG A 385 12.35 -10.68 -13.43
CA ARG A 385 11.30 -9.97 -12.66
C ARG A 385 11.55 -10.02 -11.17
N HIS A 386 11.88 -11.20 -10.64
CA HIS A 386 12.18 -11.38 -9.22
C HIS A 386 13.51 -10.73 -8.82
N ALA A 387 14.51 -10.72 -9.70
CA ALA A 387 15.81 -10.08 -9.42
C ALA A 387 15.71 -8.54 -9.40
N LEU A 388 14.87 -7.97 -10.27
CA LEU A 388 14.68 -6.52 -10.39
C LEU A 388 13.58 -5.96 -9.47
N GLY A 389 12.73 -6.82 -8.87
CA GLY A 389 11.58 -6.40 -8.09
C GLY A 389 10.55 -5.59 -8.92
N ALA A 390 10.55 -5.79 -10.24
CA ALA A 390 9.75 -5.04 -11.20
C ALA A 390 8.29 -5.48 -11.15
N HIS A 391 7.56 -4.98 -10.15
CA HIS A 391 6.13 -5.21 -9.98
C HIS A 391 5.33 -3.93 -10.23
N TYR A 392 4.35 -4.03 -11.12
CA TYR A 392 3.35 -3.01 -11.42
C TYR A 392 2.56 -2.68 -10.16
N THR A 393 2.45 -1.39 -9.87
CA THR A 393 1.68 -0.88 -8.74
C THR A 393 0.28 -0.47 -9.21
N PRO A 394 -0.81 -1.09 -8.71
CA PRO A 394 -2.17 -0.72 -9.11
C PRO A 394 -2.48 0.75 -8.81
N ARG A 395 -3.33 1.37 -9.63
CA ARG A 395 -3.72 2.79 -9.50
C ARG A 395 -4.20 3.14 -8.09
N ALA A 396 -5.08 2.33 -7.49
CA ALA A 396 -5.58 2.58 -6.14
C ALA A 396 -4.46 2.64 -5.07
N TYR A 397 -3.36 1.92 -5.29
CA TYR A 397 -2.22 1.88 -4.37
C TYR A 397 -1.32 3.10 -4.61
N VAL A 398 -1.15 3.50 -5.87
CA VAL A 398 -0.48 4.74 -6.25
C VAL A 398 -1.20 5.95 -5.65
N GLU A 399 -2.52 6.07 -5.83
CA GLU A 399 -3.32 7.19 -5.31
C GLU A 399 -3.24 7.28 -3.78
N ARG A 400 -3.27 6.14 -3.07
CA ARG A 400 -3.13 6.11 -1.59
C ARG A 400 -1.84 6.76 -1.09
N LEU A 401 -0.81 6.86 -1.93
CA LEU A 401 0.47 7.47 -1.57
C LEU A 401 0.68 8.84 -2.21
N VAL A 402 0.31 9.01 -3.48
CA VAL A 402 0.40 10.28 -4.22
C VAL A 402 -0.47 11.36 -3.59
N LEU A 403 -1.68 11.01 -3.14
CA LEU A 403 -2.59 11.96 -2.51
C LEU A 403 -1.98 12.60 -1.24
N PRO A 404 -1.61 11.85 -0.18
CA PRO A 404 -1.04 12.45 1.03
C PRO A 404 0.35 13.06 0.84
N THR A 405 1.14 12.54 -0.10
CA THR A 405 2.51 13.00 -0.33
C THR A 405 2.57 14.28 -1.14
N VAL A 406 1.84 14.36 -2.26
CA VAL A 406 1.98 15.41 -3.27
C VAL A 406 0.73 16.30 -3.34
N ILE A 407 -0.46 15.69 -3.44
CA ILE A 407 -1.66 16.45 -3.82
C ILE A 407 -2.30 17.17 -2.64
N GLU A 408 -2.42 16.54 -1.47
CA GLU A 408 -2.90 17.17 -0.24
C GLU A 408 -2.14 18.46 0.13
N PRO A 409 -0.79 18.49 0.17
CA PRO A 409 -0.07 19.72 0.48
C PRO A 409 -0.28 20.81 -0.58
N LEU A 410 -0.34 20.46 -1.87
CA LEU A 410 -0.64 21.42 -2.94
C LEU A 410 -2.08 21.93 -2.87
N ARG A 411 -3.05 21.08 -2.48
CA ARG A 411 -4.44 21.48 -2.26
C ARG A 411 -4.58 22.40 -1.06
N ALA A 412 -3.83 22.17 0.01
CA ALA A 412 -3.80 23.08 1.16
C ALA A 412 -3.26 24.46 0.75
N ASP A 413 -2.20 24.50 -0.05
CA ASP A 413 -1.66 25.75 -0.60
C ASP A 413 -2.68 26.44 -1.51
N TRP A 414 -3.35 25.69 -2.40
CA TRP A 414 -4.41 26.20 -3.26
C TRP A 414 -5.56 26.82 -2.45
N ALA A 415 -6.02 26.12 -1.42
CA ALA A 415 -7.12 26.60 -0.58
C ALA A 415 -6.77 27.91 0.14
N ASN A 416 -5.49 28.12 0.49
CA ASN A 416 -5.04 29.37 1.07
C ASN A 416 -5.03 30.51 0.03
N ALA A 417 -4.52 30.25 -1.17
CA ALA A 417 -4.51 31.21 -2.28
C ALA A 417 -5.93 31.58 -2.75
N GLN A 418 -6.81 30.58 -2.87
CA GLN A 418 -8.21 30.77 -3.25
C GLN A 418 -8.96 31.62 -2.21
N ALA A 419 -8.81 31.32 -0.92
CA ALA A 419 -9.41 32.13 0.15
C ALA A 419 -8.93 33.58 0.10
N ALA A 420 -7.62 33.81 -0.08
CA ALA A 420 -7.07 35.15 -0.23
C ALA A 420 -7.65 35.88 -1.45
N ALA A 421 -7.76 35.21 -2.60
CA ALA A 421 -8.36 35.77 -3.81
C ALA A 421 -9.84 36.11 -3.61
N LEU A 422 -10.61 35.28 -2.90
CA LEU A 422 -12.02 35.55 -2.59
C LEU A 422 -12.21 36.72 -1.63
N VAL A 423 -11.35 36.87 -0.61
CA VAL A 423 -11.35 38.06 0.25
C VAL A 423 -11.14 39.32 -0.60
N LEU A 424 -10.15 39.31 -1.49
CA LEU A 424 -9.86 40.44 -2.38
C LEU A 424 -11.01 40.73 -3.36
N ALA A 425 -11.65 39.69 -3.90
CA ALA A 425 -12.81 39.83 -4.76
C ALA A 425 -14.03 40.40 -4.00
N HIS A 426 -14.23 40.01 -2.74
CA HIS A 426 -15.26 40.57 -1.88
C HIS A 426 -15.00 42.05 -1.59
N GLU A 427 -13.76 42.42 -1.27
CA GLU A 427 -13.35 43.82 -1.10
C GLU A 427 -13.58 44.62 -2.39
N ALA A 428 -13.33 44.03 -3.57
CA ALA A 428 -13.57 44.67 -4.85
C ALA A 428 -15.06 44.99 -5.08
N ALA A 429 -15.97 44.13 -4.62
CA ALA A 429 -17.42 44.32 -4.77
C ALA A 429 -17.94 45.58 -4.05
N ALA A 430 -17.22 46.07 -3.04
CA ALA A 430 -17.54 47.32 -2.35
C ALA A 430 -17.00 48.58 -3.06
N LEU A 431 -16.22 48.42 -4.14
CA LEU A 431 -15.58 49.49 -4.90
C LEU A 431 -16.24 49.68 -6.27
N GLN A 432 -15.89 50.75 -6.99
CA GLN A 432 -16.41 51.03 -8.34
C GLN A 432 -15.29 51.49 -9.29
N GLY A 433 -15.52 51.30 -10.59
CA GLY A 433 -14.63 51.78 -11.65
C GLY A 433 -13.20 51.21 -11.54
N LYS A 434 -12.19 52.08 -11.70
CA LYS A 434 -10.77 51.67 -11.70
C LYS A 434 -10.31 51.04 -10.37
N ALA A 435 -10.91 51.42 -9.25
CA ALA A 435 -10.55 50.88 -7.94
C ALA A 435 -11.02 49.43 -7.77
N MET A 436 -12.22 49.09 -8.26
CA MET A 436 -12.71 47.71 -8.32
C MET A 436 -11.81 46.86 -9.22
N GLU A 437 -11.45 47.37 -10.40
CA GLU A 437 -10.59 46.63 -11.34
C GLU A 437 -9.18 46.38 -10.79
N ALA A 438 -8.59 47.39 -10.12
CA ALA A 438 -7.29 47.22 -9.45
C ALA A 438 -7.35 46.13 -8.38
N LYS A 439 -8.46 46.05 -7.64
CA LYS A 439 -8.63 45.06 -6.59
C LYS A 439 -8.88 43.64 -7.13
N LEU A 440 -9.65 43.51 -8.21
CA LEU A 440 -9.78 42.24 -8.94
C LEU A 440 -8.46 41.80 -9.57
N ALA A 441 -7.60 42.75 -9.99
CA ALA A 441 -6.26 42.43 -10.46
C ALA A 441 -5.38 41.85 -9.34
N GLU A 442 -5.47 42.35 -8.11
CA GLU A 442 -4.82 41.74 -6.93
C GLU A 442 -5.32 40.31 -6.70
N ALA A 443 -6.64 40.08 -6.77
CA ALA A 443 -7.22 38.74 -6.61
C ALA A 443 -6.69 37.76 -7.67
N ARG A 444 -6.65 38.18 -8.95
CA ARG A 444 -6.09 37.38 -10.04
C ARG A 444 -4.59 37.15 -9.87
N ALA A 445 -3.84 38.13 -9.36
CA ALA A 445 -2.41 37.98 -9.11
C ALA A 445 -2.12 36.88 -8.07
N GLU A 446 -2.96 36.73 -7.04
CA GLU A 446 -2.81 35.67 -6.05
C GLU A 446 -3.04 34.28 -6.66
N VAL A 447 -4.07 34.14 -7.50
CA VAL A 447 -4.34 32.88 -8.21
C VAL A 447 -3.23 32.57 -9.22
N LYS A 448 -2.72 33.57 -9.97
CA LYS A 448 -1.57 33.41 -10.88
C LYS A 448 -0.30 33.00 -10.15
N LYS A 449 -0.06 33.53 -8.95
CA LYS A 449 1.09 33.15 -8.12
C LYS A 449 1.03 31.67 -7.73
N PHE A 450 -0.14 31.17 -7.33
CA PHE A 450 -0.32 29.74 -7.08
C PHE A 450 -0.17 28.91 -8.37
N HIS A 451 -0.72 29.37 -9.50
CA HIS A 451 -0.56 28.68 -10.78
C HIS A 451 0.92 28.53 -11.18
N HIS A 452 1.72 29.59 -11.01
CA HIS A 452 3.17 29.55 -11.20
C HIS A 452 3.83 28.53 -10.26
N GLN A 453 3.49 28.52 -8.97
CA GLN A 453 3.99 27.53 -8.00
C GLN A 453 3.64 26.10 -8.45
N LEU A 454 2.42 25.87 -8.90
CA LEU A 454 1.95 24.57 -9.39
C LEU A 454 2.74 24.12 -10.63
N CYS A 455 3.05 25.03 -11.56
CA CYS A 455 3.84 24.74 -12.77
C CYS A 455 5.35 24.58 -12.48
N ALA A 456 5.84 25.14 -11.37
CA ALA A 456 7.24 25.01 -10.94
C ALA A 456 7.52 23.77 -10.08
N THR A 457 6.47 23.12 -9.54
CA THR A 457 6.59 21.97 -8.63
C THR A 457 7.27 20.79 -9.32
N ARG A 458 8.22 20.13 -8.65
CA ARG A 458 8.96 18.97 -9.15
C ARG A 458 8.70 17.73 -8.31
N VAL A 459 8.40 16.62 -8.96
CA VAL A 459 8.14 15.32 -8.31
C VAL A 459 9.12 14.30 -8.85
N LEU A 460 9.82 13.58 -7.95
CA LEU A 460 10.77 12.53 -8.30
C LEU A 460 10.23 11.15 -7.89
N ASP A 461 10.29 10.21 -8.82
CA ASP A 461 10.22 8.78 -8.53
C ASP A 461 11.60 8.13 -8.77
N PRO A 462 12.37 7.82 -7.71
CA PRO A 462 13.73 7.31 -7.81
C PRO A 462 13.82 5.81 -8.14
N ALA A 463 12.69 5.16 -8.43
CA ALA A 463 12.62 3.78 -8.92
C ALA A 463 11.36 3.63 -9.80
N CYS A 464 11.30 4.42 -10.87
CA CYS A 464 10.02 4.74 -11.50
C CYS A 464 9.39 3.59 -12.28
N GLY A 465 10.14 2.54 -12.65
CA GLY A 465 9.61 1.44 -13.45
C GLY A 465 8.96 1.97 -14.72
N SER A 466 7.68 1.66 -14.94
CA SER A 466 6.87 2.17 -16.05
C SER A 466 6.25 3.56 -15.83
N ALA A 467 6.72 4.32 -14.83
CA ALA A 467 6.28 5.66 -14.43
C ALA A 467 4.80 5.79 -13.99
N ASN A 468 4.19 4.75 -13.41
CA ASN A 468 2.78 4.83 -12.99
C ASN A 468 2.53 5.90 -11.91
N PHE A 469 3.45 6.04 -10.94
CA PHE A 469 3.38 7.10 -9.91
C PHE A 469 3.43 8.50 -10.52
N LEU A 470 4.36 8.72 -11.45
CA LEU A 470 4.51 10.00 -12.15
C LEU A 470 3.28 10.30 -13.03
N TYR A 471 2.73 9.30 -13.72
CA TYR A 471 1.52 9.45 -14.53
C TYR A 471 0.30 9.84 -13.70
N VAL A 472 0.01 9.11 -12.62
CA VAL A 472 -1.12 9.45 -11.73
C VAL A 472 -0.92 10.82 -11.09
N THR A 473 0.32 11.18 -10.76
CA THR A 473 0.65 12.53 -10.28
C THR A 473 0.34 13.59 -11.34
N LEU A 474 0.72 13.38 -12.61
CA LEU A 474 0.40 14.29 -13.72
C LEU A 474 -1.11 14.56 -13.80
N GLU A 475 -1.91 13.50 -13.74
CA GLU A 475 -3.36 13.60 -13.85
C GLU A 475 -3.95 14.48 -12.73
N HIS A 476 -3.50 14.27 -11.49
CA HIS A 476 -3.96 15.08 -10.37
C HIS A 476 -3.47 16.53 -10.43
N LEU A 477 -2.21 16.78 -10.85
CA LEU A 477 -1.70 18.13 -11.07
C LEU A 477 -2.50 18.87 -12.14
N LYS A 478 -2.83 18.18 -13.25
CA LYS A 478 -3.64 18.73 -14.34
C LYS A 478 -5.08 19.00 -13.94
N ARG A 479 -5.67 18.15 -13.10
CA ARG A 479 -6.99 18.41 -12.52
C ARG A 479 -6.97 19.64 -11.61
N LEU A 480 -5.96 19.76 -10.75
CA LEU A 480 -5.80 20.94 -9.89
C LEU A 480 -5.55 22.21 -10.71
N GLU A 481 -4.74 22.13 -11.77
CA GLU A 481 -4.52 23.24 -12.71
C GLU A 481 -5.85 23.70 -13.34
N GLY A 482 -6.71 22.77 -13.76
CA GLY A 482 -8.04 23.10 -14.26
C GLY A 482 -8.91 23.87 -13.26
N GLU A 483 -8.88 23.49 -11.98
CA GLU A 483 -9.59 24.21 -10.90
C GLU A 483 -9.07 25.67 -10.77
N VAL A 484 -7.74 25.85 -10.85
CA VAL A 484 -7.09 27.17 -10.78
C VAL A 484 -7.44 28.05 -11.97
N VAL A 485 -7.43 27.49 -13.19
CA VAL A 485 -7.78 28.21 -14.42
C VAL A 485 -9.25 28.65 -14.39
N ASN A 486 -10.16 27.76 -13.97
CA ASN A 486 -11.58 28.12 -13.84
C ASN A 486 -11.78 29.29 -12.87
N GLN A 487 -11.05 29.32 -11.75
CA GLN A 487 -11.13 30.44 -10.80
C GLN A 487 -10.66 31.77 -11.40
N LEU A 488 -9.64 31.75 -12.27
CA LEU A 488 -9.20 32.95 -13.00
C LEU A 488 -10.27 33.46 -13.96
N GLU A 489 -10.94 32.56 -14.67
CA GLU A 489 -12.05 32.90 -15.58
C GLU A 489 -13.21 33.56 -14.81
N GLU A 490 -13.59 33.00 -13.65
CA GLU A 490 -14.63 33.56 -12.76
C GLU A 490 -14.28 34.97 -12.27
N LEU A 491 -13.00 35.28 -12.05
CA LEU A 491 -12.50 36.61 -11.67
C LEU A 491 -12.41 37.60 -12.86
N GLY A 492 -13.07 37.28 -13.98
CA GLY A 492 -13.20 38.14 -15.14
C GLY A 492 -12.03 38.11 -16.12
N HIS A 493 -11.12 37.14 -16.00
CA HIS A 493 -10.00 36.97 -16.93
C HIS A 493 -10.49 36.36 -18.27
N THR A 494 -11.23 37.14 -19.07
CA THR A 494 -11.94 36.65 -20.28
C THR A 494 -11.22 36.91 -21.60
N GLN A 495 -10.10 37.63 -21.61
CA GLN A 495 -9.35 37.93 -22.84
C GLN A 495 -7.85 37.83 -22.59
N ASP A 496 -7.35 36.61 -22.73
CA ASP A 496 -6.06 36.29 -23.33
C ASP A 496 -5.99 34.76 -23.54
N GLN A 497 -6.79 34.24 -24.48
CA GLN A 497 -6.63 32.86 -24.97
C GLN A 497 -5.24 32.62 -25.60
N LEU A 498 -4.47 33.69 -25.82
CA LEU A 498 -3.07 33.70 -26.26
C LEU A 498 -2.06 33.97 -25.12
N GLY A 499 -2.48 34.21 -23.88
CA GLY A 499 -1.65 34.81 -22.81
C GLY A 499 -1.64 34.10 -21.45
N PHE A 500 -1.91 32.79 -21.40
CA PHE A 500 -1.03 31.96 -20.55
C PHE A 500 0.26 31.87 -21.36
N GLU A 501 1.31 32.61 -20.98
CA GLU A 501 2.61 32.69 -21.64
C GLU A 501 3.34 31.32 -21.65
N GLY A 502 2.78 30.28 -22.29
CA GLY A 502 3.34 28.93 -22.29
C GLY A 502 3.41 28.23 -20.92
N GLU A 503 3.07 28.91 -19.82
CA GLU A 503 3.15 28.37 -18.47
C GLU A 503 1.96 27.45 -18.19
N THR A 504 2.23 26.17 -18.05
CA THR A 504 1.26 25.13 -17.73
C THR A 504 1.97 23.96 -17.07
N VAL A 505 1.22 23.05 -16.44
CA VAL A 505 1.80 21.80 -15.95
C VAL A 505 2.38 21.01 -17.13
N THR A 506 3.64 20.58 -17.06
CA THR A 506 4.31 19.82 -18.14
C THR A 506 5.03 18.59 -17.62
N LEU A 507 5.47 17.73 -18.53
CA LEU A 507 6.23 16.52 -18.19
C LEU A 507 7.59 16.82 -17.54
N GLN A 508 8.16 18.01 -17.73
CA GLN A 508 9.46 18.40 -17.14
C GLN A 508 9.44 18.41 -15.60
N GLN A 509 8.26 18.56 -15.01
CA GLN A 509 8.05 18.52 -13.57
C GLN A 509 8.20 17.10 -12.99
N LEU A 510 8.03 16.07 -13.82
CA LEU A 510 7.96 14.68 -13.41
C LEU A 510 9.27 13.98 -13.73
N ARG A 511 10.06 13.72 -12.70
CA ARG A 511 11.41 13.17 -12.80
C ARG A 511 11.41 11.71 -12.38
N GLY A 512 12.11 10.86 -13.12
CA GLY A 512 12.22 9.44 -12.83
C GLY A 512 13.67 8.96 -12.89
N ILE A 513 14.03 8.00 -12.05
CA ILE A 513 15.27 7.23 -12.19
C ILE A 513 14.89 5.76 -12.30
N GLU A 514 15.45 5.07 -13.29
CA GLU A 514 15.20 3.65 -13.54
C GLU A 514 16.48 2.99 -14.04
N LEU A 515 16.82 1.81 -13.50
CA LEU A 515 18.04 1.10 -13.86
C LEU A 515 17.87 0.33 -15.17
N ASN A 516 16.67 -0.20 -15.43
CA ASN A 516 16.35 -0.98 -16.60
C ASN A 516 16.02 -0.08 -17.80
N GLU A 517 16.84 -0.15 -18.85
CA GLU A 517 16.68 0.68 -20.04
C GLU A 517 15.31 0.53 -20.72
N ARG A 518 14.73 -0.69 -20.72
CA ARG A 518 13.40 -0.95 -21.30
C ARG A 518 12.30 -0.25 -20.48
N ALA A 519 12.36 -0.36 -19.16
CA ALA A 519 11.41 0.28 -18.26
C ALA A 519 11.50 1.81 -18.36
N ALA A 520 12.71 2.37 -18.42
CA ALA A 520 12.94 3.81 -18.58
C ALA A 520 12.33 4.36 -19.90
N ALA A 521 12.55 3.66 -21.02
CA ALA A 521 11.96 4.04 -22.31
C ALA A 521 10.42 3.98 -22.29
N LEU A 522 9.87 2.99 -21.59
CA LEU A 522 8.43 2.84 -21.42
C LEU A 522 7.81 3.93 -20.54
N ALA A 523 8.50 4.29 -19.46
CA ALA A 523 8.13 5.38 -18.57
C ALA A 523 7.94 6.70 -19.33
N GLU A 524 8.89 7.04 -20.22
CA GLU A 524 8.77 8.21 -21.09
C GLU A 524 7.49 8.15 -21.93
N LEU A 525 7.20 7.00 -22.55
CA LEU A 525 6.02 6.80 -23.38
C LEU A 525 4.71 6.95 -22.62
N VAL A 526 4.62 6.33 -21.45
CA VAL A 526 3.44 6.36 -20.57
C VAL A 526 3.08 7.80 -20.20
N LEU A 527 4.08 8.60 -19.82
CA LEU A 527 3.89 10.01 -19.50
C LEU A 527 3.40 10.82 -20.70
N TRP A 528 3.96 10.56 -21.89
CA TRP A 528 3.54 11.22 -23.13
C TRP A 528 2.10 10.93 -23.50
N ILE A 529 1.70 9.65 -23.47
CA ILE A 529 0.32 9.24 -23.76
C ILE A 529 -0.63 9.92 -22.78
N GLY A 530 -0.31 9.92 -21.49
CA GLY A 530 -1.11 10.61 -20.47
C GLY A 530 -1.25 12.12 -20.70
N TYR A 531 -0.15 12.79 -21.02
CA TYR A 531 -0.15 14.22 -21.34
C TYR A 531 -1.00 14.53 -22.58
N LEU A 532 -0.83 13.76 -23.66
CA LEU A 532 -1.56 13.94 -24.91
C LEU A 532 -3.07 13.69 -24.73
N GLN A 533 -3.46 12.65 -23.99
CA GLN A 533 -4.87 12.39 -23.64
C GLN A 533 -5.51 13.62 -22.99
N TRP A 534 -4.82 14.23 -22.02
CA TRP A 534 -5.33 15.42 -21.35
C TRP A 534 -5.35 16.66 -22.27
N HIS A 535 -4.25 16.90 -22.99
CA HIS A 535 -4.10 18.05 -23.87
C HIS A 535 -5.16 18.07 -24.98
N ILE A 536 -5.41 16.92 -25.60
CA ILE A 536 -6.41 16.76 -26.66
C ILE A 536 -7.83 16.95 -26.10
N ARG A 537 -8.15 16.38 -24.93
CA ARG A 537 -9.47 16.57 -24.29
C ARG A 537 -9.77 18.04 -23.98
N THR A 538 -8.76 18.83 -23.60
CA THR A 538 -8.94 20.23 -23.20
C THR A 538 -8.85 21.21 -24.37
N ARG A 539 -7.84 21.07 -25.24
CA ARG A 539 -7.54 22.03 -26.31
C ARG A 539 -7.95 21.56 -27.72
N GLY A 540 -8.18 20.27 -27.93
CA GLY A 540 -8.44 19.68 -29.25
C GLY A 540 -7.16 19.43 -30.07
N ASN A 541 -7.28 18.76 -31.23
CA ASN A 541 -6.13 18.28 -32.00
C ASN A 541 -5.31 19.36 -32.73
N THR A 542 -5.91 20.51 -33.06
CA THR A 542 -5.24 21.57 -33.85
C THR A 542 -4.13 22.32 -33.09
N ALA A 543 -3.94 22.02 -31.80
CA ALA A 543 -2.97 22.69 -30.93
C ALA A 543 -1.72 21.83 -30.61
N VAL A 544 -1.62 20.60 -31.14
CA VAL A 544 -0.48 19.71 -30.88
C VAL A 544 0.72 20.15 -31.73
N ALA A 545 1.81 20.57 -31.08
CA ALA A 545 3.06 20.93 -31.75
C ALA A 545 3.78 19.69 -32.30
N GLU A 546 4.49 19.84 -33.43
CA GLU A 546 5.35 18.81 -33.99
C GLU A 546 6.83 19.06 -33.65
N PRO A 547 7.61 18.04 -33.24
CA PRO A 547 7.20 16.64 -33.11
C PRO A 547 6.26 16.35 -31.93
N VAL A 548 5.30 15.44 -32.10
CA VAL A 548 4.23 15.11 -31.14
C VAL A 548 4.78 14.54 -29.82
N VAL A 549 5.96 13.93 -29.86
CA VAL A 549 6.71 13.43 -28.71
C VAL A 549 8.07 14.11 -28.73
N HIS A 550 8.59 14.51 -27.57
CA HIS A 550 9.92 15.11 -27.37
C HIS A 550 10.67 14.36 -26.27
N ASN A 551 12.01 14.35 -26.35
CA ASN A 551 12.84 13.89 -25.23
C ASN A 551 13.05 15.03 -24.23
N TYR A 552 12.32 15.01 -23.11
CA TYR A 552 12.46 16.01 -22.03
C TYR A 552 13.67 15.74 -21.11
N GLY A 553 14.33 14.59 -21.23
CA GLY A 553 15.42 14.20 -20.33
C GLY A 553 15.00 14.08 -18.87
N ASN A 554 13.71 13.83 -18.63
CA ASN A 554 13.11 13.77 -17.30
C ASN A 554 13.18 12.37 -16.67
N ILE A 555 13.38 11.32 -17.48
CA ILE A 555 13.64 9.96 -17.01
C ILE A 555 15.13 9.64 -17.22
N GLU A 556 15.84 9.30 -16.14
CA GLU A 556 17.26 8.98 -16.14
C GLU A 556 17.47 7.46 -16.05
N CYS A 557 18.15 6.88 -17.04
CA CYS A 557 18.48 5.44 -17.06
C CYS A 557 19.79 5.18 -16.30
N ARG A 558 19.71 4.94 -14.98
CA ARG A 558 20.87 4.67 -14.11
C ARG A 558 20.46 4.11 -12.75
N ASP A 559 21.45 3.73 -11.96
CA ASP A 559 21.27 3.36 -10.55
C ASP A 559 20.95 4.60 -9.68
N ALA A 560 19.93 4.46 -8.84
CA ALA A 560 19.43 5.51 -7.98
C ALA A 560 20.12 5.58 -6.61
N VAL A 561 20.81 4.53 -6.15
CA VAL A 561 21.43 4.49 -4.81
C VAL A 561 22.95 4.40 -4.86
N LEU A 562 23.53 3.90 -5.95
CA LEU A 562 24.97 3.75 -6.13
C LEU A 562 25.44 4.38 -7.44
N ALA A 563 26.50 5.17 -7.39
CA ALA A 563 27.22 5.65 -8.57
C ALA A 563 28.67 5.17 -8.51
N TRP A 564 29.27 4.90 -9.67
CA TRP A 564 30.66 4.43 -9.78
C TRP A 564 31.30 5.01 -11.04
N ASP A 565 32.63 5.04 -11.07
CA ASP A 565 33.40 5.56 -12.21
C ASP A 565 33.66 4.47 -13.26
N ALA A 566 33.92 3.24 -12.80
CA ALA A 566 34.15 2.08 -13.66
C ALA A 566 33.71 0.79 -12.97
N GLN A 567 33.34 -0.19 -13.79
CA GLN A 567 33.02 -1.55 -13.36
C GLN A 567 34.06 -2.50 -13.99
N GLU A 568 34.83 -3.18 -13.14
CA GLU A 568 35.94 -4.03 -13.55
C GLU A 568 35.71 -5.46 -13.04
N LEU A 569 36.36 -6.45 -13.65
CA LEU A 569 36.37 -7.80 -13.09
C LEU A 569 37.11 -7.80 -11.75
N ALA A 570 36.58 -8.51 -10.76
CA ALA A 570 37.18 -8.61 -9.44
C ALA A 570 38.25 -9.71 -9.42
N TYR A 571 39.42 -9.42 -8.86
CA TYR A 571 40.53 -10.35 -8.68
C TYR A 571 40.89 -10.46 -7.20
N ASP A 572 41.34 -11.64 -6.77
CA ASP A 572 41.88 -11.85 -5.42
C ASP A 572 43.34 -11.37 -5.29
N ASP A 573 43.92 -11.49 -4.09
CA ASP A 573 45.31 -11.10 -3.81
C ASP A 573 46.35 -11.92 -4.61
N ALA A 574 45.93 -12.98 -5.29
CA ALA A 574 46.76 -13.84 -6.14
C ALA A 574 46.50 -13.63 -7.64
N ASP A 575 45.83 -12.52 -8.03
CA ASP A 575 45.43 -12.19 -9.40
C ASP A 575 44.51 -13.24 -10.06
N GLN A 576 43.78 -14.04 -9.27
CA GLN A 576 42.76 -14.94 -9.79
C GLN A 576 41.41 -14.25 -9.88
N LEU A 577 40.73 -14.43 -11.03
CA LEU A 577 39.39 -13.90 -11.26
C LEU A 577 38.43 -14.48 -10.22
N LEU A 578 37.88 -13.61 -9.37
CA LEU A 578 36.85 -13.97 -8.43
C LEU A 578 35.58 -14.31 -9.23
N SER A 579 35.11 -15.53 -9.06
CA SER A 579 33.87 -16.02 -9.67
C SER A 579 32.93 -16.53 -8.58
N ARG A 580 31.66 -16.68 -8.94
CA ARG A 580 30.65 -17.30 -8.08
C ARG A 580 29.75 -18.18 -8.93
N TRP A 581 29.11 -19.15 -8.31
CA TRP A 581 28.10 -19.97 -8.98
C TRP A 581 26.95 -19.08 -9.50
N ASP A 582 26.41 -19.42 -10.68
CA ASP A 582 25.40 -18.62 -11.40
C ASP A 582 24.01 -18.55 -10.73
N GLY A 583 23.81 -19.31 -9.64
CA GLY A 583 22.58 -19.28 -8.86
C GLY A 583 21.45 -20.14 -9.40
N THR A 584 21.57 -20.71 -10.60
CA THR A 584 20.46 -21.37 -11.30
C THR A 584 20.81 -22.72 -11.92
N THR A 585 22.06 -22.96 -12.30
CA THR A 585 22.47 -24.19 -12.98
C THR A 585 22.83 -25.25 -11.96
N PHE A 586 22.06 -26.33 -11.91
CA PHE A 586 22.33 -27.49 -11.06
C PHE A 586 22.71 -28.70 -11.91
N LYS A 587 23.59 -29.55 -11.39
CA LYS A 587 23.89 -30.88 -11.90
C LYS A 587 23.38 -31.95 -10.94
N THR A 588 23.07 -33.13 -11.47
CA THR A 588 22.69 -34.26 -10.62
C THR A 588 23.93 -34.82 -9.93
N HIS A 589 23.89 -34.88 -8.60
CA HIS A 589 24.96 -35.45 -7.81
C HIS A 589 25.06 -36.97 -8.07
N PRO A 590 26.23 -37.50 -8.45
CA PRO A 590 26.36 -38.86 -8.98
C PRO A 590 26.06 -39.97 -7.97
N VAL A 591 26.03 -39.66 -6.67
CA VAL A 591 25.81 -40.65 -5.60
C VAL A 591 24.43 -40.53 -4.96
N THR A 592 23.93 -39.31 -4.76
CA THR A 592 22.66 -39.07 -4.04
C THR A 592 21.48 -38.88 -4.99
N GLY A 593 21.74 -38.59 -6.27
CA GLY A 593 20.70 -38.26 -7.24
C GLY A 593 20.08 -36.87 -7.03
N GLU A 594 20.55 -36.10 -6.06
CA GLU A 594 20.05 -34.75 -5.76
C GLU A 594 20.64 -33.71 -6.71
N LEU A 595 19.91 -32.61 -6.92
CA LEU A 595 20.41 -31.47 -7.69
C LEU A 595 21.37 -30.64 -6.83
N VAL A 596 22.63 -30.53 -7.25
CA VAL A 596 23.66 -29.69 -6.61
C VAL A 596 24.11 -28.59 -7.57
N PRO A 597 24.48 -27.39 -7.08
CA PRO A 597 25.07 -26.33 -7.91
C PRO A 597 26.14 -26.87 -8.86
N ASP A 598 26.02 -26.57 -10.14
CA ASP A 598 27.03 -26.96 -11.12
C ASP A 598 28.27 -26.07 -10.94
N GLU A 599 29.35 -26.67 -10.42
CA GLU A 599 30.62 -25.97 -10.22
C GLU A 599 31.23 -25.41 -11.52
N ALA A 600 30.83 -25.93 -12.69
CA ALA A 600 31.26 -25.40 -13.98
C ALA A 600 30.48 -24.11 -14.39
N ALA A 601 29.33 -23.86 -13.77
CA ALA A 601 28.49 -22.71 -14.05
C ALA A 601 28.87 -21.52 -13.16
N GLN A 602 30.02 -20.92 -13.46
CA GLN A 602 30.56 -19.76 -12.73
C GLN A 602 30.32 -18.47 -13.51
N VAL A 603 29.91 -17.42 -12.80
CA VAL A 603 29.84 -16.04 -13.29
C VAL A 603 30.93 -15.19 -12.62
N PRO A 604 31.60 -14.29 -13.36
CA PRO A 604 32.59 -13.40 -12.79
C PRO A 604 31.96 -12.42 -11.80
N GLN A 605 32.72 -12.09 -10.75
CA GLN A 605 32.36 -11.03 -9.82
C GLN A 605 32.89 -9.67 -10.32
N TRP A 606 32.16 -8.61 -10.00
CA TRP A 606 32.48 -7.24 -10.42
C TRP A 606 33.00 -6.40 -9.27
N ARG A 607 33.99 -5.56 -9.53
CA ARG A 607 34.49 -4.50 -8.64
C ARG A 607 33.97 -3.15 -9.14
N TYR A 608 33.40 -2.36 -8.23
CA TYR A 608 32.86 -1.03 -8.53
C TYR A 608 33.85 0.05 -8.04
N VAL A 609 34.59 0.63 -8.98
CA VAL A 609 35.64 1.62 -8.68
C VAL A 609 35.03 3.00 -8.49
N GLY A 610 35.46 3.72 -7.45
CA GLY A 610 34.94 5.05 -7.13
C GLY A 610 33.49 5.05 -6.63
N ALA A 611 33.03 3.92 -6.07
CA ALA A 611 31.67 3.74 -5.58
C ALA A 611 31.29 4.81 -4.54
N ARG A 612 30.13 5.46 -4.75
CA ARG A 612 29.63 6.58 -3.94
C ARG A 612 28.10 6.64 -3.99
N LYS A 613 27.48 7.40 -3.09
CA LYS A 613 26.04 7.65 -3.10
C LYS A 613 25.64 8.31 -4.43
N ALA A 614 24.65 7.75 -5.12
CA ALA A 614 24.11 8.36 -6.32
C ALA A 614 23.42 9.69 -5.97
N GLN A 615 23.61 10.73 -6.79
CA GLN A 615 22.94 12.01 -6.59
C GLN A 615 21.54 11.97 -7.20
N TRP A 616 20.57 12.58 -6.51
CA TRP A 616 19.20 12.74 -7.03
C TRP A 616 18.99 14.16 -7.55
N PRO A 617 18.21 14.33 -8.63
CA PRO A 617 17.83 15.66 -9.08
C PRO A 617 16.94 16.33 -8.03
N GLN A 618 17.03 17.65 -7.90
CA GLN A 618 16.20 18.42 -6.96
C GLN A 618 14.71 18.17 -7.23
N ALA A 619 13.94 17.87 -6.17
CA ALA A 619 12.51 17.65 -6.23
C ALA A 619 11.81 18.13 -4.95
N ASP A 620 10.65 18.77 -5.09
CA ASP A 620 9.82 19.22 -3.98
C ASP A 620 9.11 18.04 -3.30
N PHE A 621 8.83 16.98 -4.06
CA PHE A 621 8.23 15.75 -3.55
C PHE A 621 8.93 14.51 -4.10
N ILE A 622 9.01 13.47 -3.28
CA ILE A 622 9.55 12.17 -3.68
C ILE A 622 8.46 11.12 -3.47
N VAL A 623 8.10 10.35 -4.51
CA VAL A 623 7.08 9.31 -4.41
C VAL A 623 7.42 8.11 -5.27
N GLY A 624 7.21 6.89 -4.79
CA GLY A 624 7.49 5.69 -5.59
C GLY A 624 7.40 4.37 -4.85
N ASN A 625 7.77 3.31 -5.56
CA ASN A 625 7.80 1.93 -5.05
C ASN A 625 9.15 1.27 -5.38
N PRO A 626 10.18 1.43 -4.53
CA PRO A 626 11.51 0.88 -4.78
C PRO A 626 11.55 -0.66 -4.57
N PRO A 627 12.59 -1.36 -5.09
CA PRO A 627 12.61 -2.82 -5.15
C PRO A 627 12.72 -3.51 -3.78
N PHE A 628 12.00 -4.62 -3.62
CA PHE A 628 11.92 -5.39 -2.36
C PHE A 628 12.92 -6.55 -2.32
N ILE A 629 14.11 -6.30 -1.75
CA ILE A 629 15.10 -7.36 -1.52
C ILE A 629 15.50 -7.39 -0.05
N GLY A 630 15.10 -8.46 0.65
CA GLY A 630 15.47 -8.67 2.06
C GLY A 630 16.97 -8.91 2.22
N ASN A 631 17.57 -8.47 3.34
CA ASN A 631 19.04 -8.46 3.48
C ASN A 631 19.72 -9.79 3.13
N LYS A 632 19.10 -10.93 3.50
CA LYS A 632 19.68 -12.26 3.34
C LYS A 632 19.84 -12.69 1.89
N ARG A 633 19.01 -12.15 0.99
CA ARG A 633 19.01 -12.46 -0.45
C ARG A 633 19.73 -11.39 -1.28
N MET A 634 20.19 -10.31 -0.65
CA MET A 634 20.75 -9.16 -1.37
C MET A 634 22.01 -9.53 -2.16
N ARG A 635 22.91 -10.35 -1.58
CA ARG A 635 24.12 -10.83 -2.25
C ARG A 635 23.78 -11.81 -3.38
N ASP A 636 22.83 -12.71 -3.14
CA ASP A 636 22.37 -13.64 -4.16
C ASP A 636 21.84 -12.87 -5.39
N ALA A 637 20.96 -11.89 -5.15
CA ALA A 637 20.30 -11.10 -6.19
C ALA A 637 21.21 -10.09 -6.90
N LEU A 638 22.02 -9.32 -6.16
CA LEU A 638 22.76 -8.16 -6.70
C LEU A 638 24.25 -8.43 -6.93
N GLY A 639 24.80 -9.52 -6.37
CA GLY A 639 26.22 -9.80 -6.42
C GLY A 639 27.00 -9.24 -5.24
N ASP A 640 28.04 -9.97 -4.81
CA ASP A 640 28.86 -9.59 -3.66
C ASP A 640 29.54 -8.25 -3.83
N GLY A 641 30.10 -7.98 -5.02
CA GLY A 641 30.79 -6.73 -5.32
C GLY A 641 29.89 -5.51 -5.27
N TYR A 642 28.66 -5.61 -5.79
CA TYR A 642 27.69 -4.51 -5.72
C TYR A 642 27.27 -4.25 -4.27
N VAL A 643 26.94 -5.30 -3.52
CA VAL A 643 26.54 -5.18 -2.11
C VAL A 643 27.67 -4.60 -1.27
N GLN A 644 28.92 -4.99 -1.51
CA GLN A 644 30.08 -4.43 -0.83
C GLN A 644 30.25 -2.94 -1.14
N ALA A 645 30.15 -2.54 -2.42
CA ALA A 645 30.25 -1.15 -2.84
C ALA A 645 29.11 -0.29 -2.27
N LEU A 646 27.87 -0.80 -2.31
CA LEU A 646 26.69 -0.15 -1.76
C LEU A 646 26.83 0.08 -0.25
N ARG A 647 27.23 -0.95 0.51
CA ARG A 647 27.42 -0.83 1.96
C ARG A 647 28.59 0.10 2.31
N GLY A 648 29.65 0.10 1.51
CA GLY A 648 30.76 1.04 1.65
C GLY A 648 30.35 2.50 1.39
N ALA A 649 29.46 2.74 0.43
CA ALA A 649 28.94 4.07 0.11
C ALA A 649 27.93 4.59 1.16
N TRP A 650 27.27 3.71 1.91
CA TRP A 650 26.23 4.03 2.89
C TRP A 650 26.52 3.43 4.28
N PRO A 651 27.61 3.83 4.95
CA PRO A 651 28.02 3.25 6.24
C PRO A 651 27.02 3.51 7.38
N GLU A 652 26.17 4.52 7.26
CA GLU A 652 25.14 4.85 8.26
C GLU A 652 23.92 3.91 8.21
N ILE A 653 23.73 3.17 7.13
CA ILE A 653 22.61 2.23 6.99
C ILE A 653 23.02 0.87 7.59
N PRO A 654 22.28 0.33 8.59
CA PRO A 654 22.64 -0.93 9.23
C PRO A 654 22.79 -2.09 8.23
N GLU A 655 23.81 -2.94 8.39
CA GLU A 655 24.04 -4.10 7.51
C GLU A 655 22.83 -5.05 7.41
N SER A 656 22.00 -5.08 8.45
CA SER A 656 20.79 -5.88 8.52
C SER A 656 19.57 -5.27 7.82
N ALA A 657 19.64 -4.01 7.37
CA ALA A 657 18.56 -3.33 6.67
C ALA A 657 18.32 -3.92 5.28
N ASP A 658 17.05 -3.95 4.88
CA ASP A 658 16.62 -4.40 3.55
C ASP A 658 17.02 -3.40 2.46
N PHE A 659 17.06 -3.83 1.20
CA PHE A 659 17.54 -3.00 0.08
C PHE A 659 16.69 -1.74 -0.16
N VAL A 660 15.38 -1.83 0.05
CA VAL A 660 14.47 -0.69 -0.06
C VAL A 660 14.83 0.46 0.89
N MET A 661 15.52 0.17 2.00
CA MET A 661 15.86 1.17 3.01
C MET A 661 16.93 2.17 2.55
N PHE A 662 17.66 1.89 1.47
CA PHE A 662 18.59 2.84 0.87
C PHE A 662 17.84 4.01 0.21
N TRP A 663 16.74 3.72 -0.50
CA TRP A 663 15.84 4.75 -1.03
C TRP A 663 15.11 5.49 0.09
N TRP A 664 14.57 4.76 1.07
CA TRP A 664 13.84 5.38 2.18
C TRP A 664 14.73 6.34 2.97
N HIS A 665 15.95 5.92 3.31
CA HIS A 665 16.91 6.76 4.01
C HIS A 665 17.31 7.99 3.19
N HIS A 666 17.60 7.83 1.90
CA HIS A 666 17.96 8.95 1.03
C HIS A 666 16.82 9.96 0.91
N ALA A 667 15.58 9.51 0.69
CA ALA A 667 14.42 10.39 0.62
C ALA A 667 14.16 11.13 1.95
N ALA A 668 14.28 10.44 3.09
CA ALA A 668 14.14 11.06 4.40
C ALA A 668 15.24 12.10 4.69
N ALA A 669 16.47 11.86 4.23
CA ALA A 669 17.57 12.82 4.33
C ALA A 669 17.30 14.10 3.52
N GLN A 670 16.66 13.99 2.34
CA GLN A 670 16.26 15.14 1.53
C GLN A 670 15.18 16.00 2.23
N VAL A 671 14.21 15.35 2.89
CA VAL A 671 13.18 16.03 3.69
C VAL A 671 13.82 16.75 4.88
N THR A 672 14.72 16.05 5.59
CA THR A 672 15.43 16.60 6.75
C THR A 672 16.30 17.79 6.37
N ALA A 673 16.95 17.74 5.20
CA ALA A 673 17.74 18.84 4.66
C ALA A 673 16.90 20.02 4.14
N GLY A 674 15.56 19.92 4.14
CA GLY A 674 14.67 20.93 3.59
C GLY A 674 14.70 21.05 2.06
N GLN A 675 15.30 20.08 1.37
CA GLN A 675 15.35 20.05 -0.10
C GLN A 675 14.07 19.48 -0.71
N THR A 676 13.34 18.69 0.06
CA THR A 676 12.06 18.07 -0.31
C THR A 676 11.03 18.36 0.78
N ARG A 677 9.80 18.72 0.40
CA ARG A 677 8.71 19.04 1.33
C ARG A 677 8.14 17.80 2.00
N ARG A 678 7.89 16.74 1.22
CA ARG A 678 7.39 15.43 1.68
C ARG A 678 7.92 14.29 0.82
N MET A 679 8.10 13.13 1.42
CA MET A 679 8.35 11.87 0.69
C MET A 679 7.27 10.84 1.01
N GLY A 680 6.97 9.96 0.05
CA GLY A 680 6.03 8.85 0.19
C GLY A 680 6.55 7.60 -0.49
N LEU A 681 6.83 6.53 0.25
CA LEU A 681 7.35 5.29 -0.34
C LEU A 681 6.57 4.05 0.08
N ILE A 682 6.41 3.12 -0.86
CA ILE A 682 6.03 1.74 -0.57
C ILE A 682 7.26 0.96 -0.17
N THR A 683 7.13 0.12 0.86
CA THR A 683 8.16 -0.80 1.36
C THR A 683 7.53 -2.14 1.69
N THR A 684 8.33 -3.15 2.05
CA THR A 684 7.82 -4.38 2.65
C THR A 684 7.32 -4.12 4.08
N ASN A 685 6.34 -4.88 4.58
CA ASN A 685 5.87 -4.73 5.95
C ASN A 685 6.95 -5.05 7.02
N SER A 686 8.08 -5.63 6.61
CA SER A 686 9.30 -5.73 7.42
C SER A 686 9.86 -4.38 7.84
N LEU A 687 9.39 -3.25 7.29
CA LEU A 687 9.71 -1.90 7.77
C LEU A 687 9.47 -1.76 9.29
N THR A 688 8.43 -2.44 9.81
CA THR A 688 8.09 -2.47 11.24
C THR A 688 9.10 -3.26 12.09
N MET A 689 9.95 -4.11 11.48
CA MET A 689 10.92 -4.94 12.20
C MET A 689 12.12 -4.10 12.67
N ILE A 690 12.75 -4.54 13.78
CA ILE A 690 13.82 -3.80 14.49
C ILE A 690 14.92 -3.27 13.56
N PHE A 691 15.37 -4.06 12.57
CA PHE A 691 16.50 -3.69 11.72
C PHE A 691 16.16 -2.54 10.74
N ASN A 692 14.97 -2.52 10.14
CA ASN A 692 14.52 -1.43 9.27
C ASN A 692 14.02 -0.22 10.09
N ARG A 693 13.34 -0.48 11.21
CA ARG A 693 12.83 0.53 12.15
C ARG A 693 13.89 1.52 12.62
N ARG A 694 15.14 1.07 12.79
CA ARG A 694 16.27 1.95 13.18
C ARG A 694 16.50 3.06 12.17
N VAL A 695 16.32 2.78 10.88
CA VAL A 695 16.46 3.79 9.81
C VAL A 695 15.33 4.82 9.92
N VAL A 696 14.10 4.37 10.19
CA VAL A 696 12.94 5.25 10.39
C VAL A 696 13.11 6.12 11.63
N GLN A 697 13.50 5.52 12.75
CA GLN A 697 13.74 6.24 14.00
C GLN A 697 14.81 7.32 13.84
N ALA A 698 15.92 7.00 13.16
CA ALA A 698 16.99 7.97 12.90
C ALA A 698 16.53 9.19 12.08
N ALA A 699 15.52 9.04 11.22
CA ALA A 699 14.91 10.17 10.51
C ALA A 699 13.96 10.97 11.41
N LEU A 700 13.11 10.30 12.19
CA LEU A 700 12.19 10.95 13.13
C LEU A 700 12.92 11.79 14.19
N ASP A 701 14.09 11.33 14.63
CA ASP A 701 14.95 12.06 15.57
C ASP A 701 15.51 13.37 14.99
N GLN A 702 15.41 13.58 13.67
CA GLN A 702 15.90 14.78 12.96
C GLN A 702 14.78 15.78 12.65
N ASN A 703 13.83 15.97 13.58
CA ASN A 703 12.70 16.90 13.45
C ASN A 703 11.86 16.63 12.19
N THR A 704 11.50 15.36 12.00
CA THR A 704 10.52 14.91 11.00
C THR A 704 9.42 14.10 11.68
N HIS A 705 8.28 13.93 11.02
CA HIS A 705 7.19 13.07 11.48
C HIS A 705 6.58 12.30 10.31
N LEU A 706 5.98 11.15 10.61
CA LEU A 706 5.15 10.43 9.65
C LEU A 706 3.79 11.12 9.58
N GLU A 707 3.43 11.63 8.40
CA GLU A 707 2.11 12.22 8.12
C GLU A 707 1.06 11.11 7.92
N MET A 708 1.47 9.98 7.34
CA MET A 708 0.59 8.87 7.03
C MET A 708 1.37 7.55 7.06
N ALA A 709 0.75 6.51 7.62
CA ALA A 709 1.28 5.16 7.59
C ALA A 709 0.17 4.12 7.36
N ILE A 710 0.46 3.13 6.52
CA ILE A 710 -0.19 1.82 6.49
C ILE A 710 0.89 0.81 6.83
N SER A 711 0.78 0.15 7.98
CA SER A 711 1.82 -0.78 8.45
C SER A 711 1.79 -2.13 7.72
N ASP A 712 0.62 -2.52 7.21
CA ASP A 712 0.41 -3.86 6.69
C ASP A 712 -0.77 -3.89 5.69
N HIS A 713 -0.45 -3.90 4.39
CA HIS A 713 -1.43 -3.93 3.30
C HIS A 713 -1.21 -5.16 2.40
N PRO A 714 -2.28 -5.85 1.98
CA PRO A 714 -2.17 -6.99 1.06
C PRO A 714 -1.68 -6.54 -0.32
N TRP A 715 -0.71 -7.29 -0.86
CA TRP A 715 -0.27 -7.16 -2.24
C TRP A 715 -0.34 -8.52 -2.92
N VAL A 716 -1.05 -8.58 -4.04
CA VAL A 716 -1.20 -9.79 -4.83
C VAL A 716 -0.24 -9.72 -6.02
N ASP A 717 0.77 -10.59 -6.03
CA ASP A 717 1.55 -10.83 -7.24
C ASP A 717 0.67 -11.60 -8.24
N SER A 718 0.20 -10.89 -9.27
CA SER A 718 -0.70 -11.42 -10.30
C SER A 718 -0.07 -12.54 -11.15
N ALA A 719 1.26 -12.75 -11.10
CA ALA A 719 1.94 -13.76 -11.88
C ALA A 719 2.22 -15.08 -11.12
N ASN A 720 2.46 -15.01 -9.81
CA ASN A 720 2.88 -16.19 -9.01
C ASN A 720 1.95 -16.54 -7.85
N GLY A 721 0.97 -15.69 -7.50
CA GLY A 721 0.09 -15.93 -6.35
C GLY A 721 0.78 -15.88 -4.99
N ALA A 722 2.03 -15.37 -4.91
CA ALA A 722 2.71 -15.15 -3.64
C ALA A 722 2.12 -13.91 -2.95
N ALA A 723 1.52 -14.11 -1.78
CA ALA A 723 0.99 -13.02 -0.95
C ALA A 723 2.14 -12.27 -0.27
N VAL A 724 2.51 -11.11 -0.82
CA VAL A 724 3.44 -10.18 -0.19
C VAL A 724 2.62 -9.16 0.61
N ARG A 725 3.13 -8.74 1.77
CA ARG A 725 2.51 -7.67 2.56
C ARG A 725 3.44 -6.46 2.55
N ILE A 726 2.88 -5.30 2.25
CA ILE A 726 3.62 -4.05 2.08
C ILE A 726 3.25 -3.06 3.18
N ALA A 727 4.13 -2.08 3.41
CA ALA A 727 3.86 -0.89 4.19
C ALA A 727 3.93 0.34 3.28
N MET A 728 3.11 1.35 3.57
CA MET A 728 3.12 2.64 2.87
C MET A 728 3.37 3.72 3.90
N THR A 729 4.32 4.63 3.65
CA THR A 729 4.66 5.70 4.58
C THR A 729 4.84 7.03 3.86
N ALA A 730 4.28 8.10 4.43
CA ALA A 730 4.56 9.47 4.02
C ALA A 730 5.25 10.22 5.19
N LEU A 731 6.40 10.82 4.92
CA LEU A 731 7.20 11.58 5.89
C LEU A 731 7.21 13.06 5.52
N ALA A 732 7.06 13.92 6.52
CA ALA A 732 7.12 15.38 6.40
C ALA A 732 8.12 15.98 7.41
N GLY A 733 8.63 17.16 7.10
CA GLY A 733 9.48 17.93 8.02
C GLY A 733 8.68 18.54 9.19
N GLY A 734 9.36 18.79 10.31
CA GLY A 734 8.78 19.31 11.54
C GLY A 734 8.16 18.24 12.44
N ALA A 735 7.66 18.67 13.59
CA ALA A 735 6.85 17.84 14.48
C ALA A 735 5.37 17.90 14.09
N GLY A 736 4.67 16.78 14.15
CA GLY A 736 3.25 16.69 13.83
C GLY A 736 2.67 15.31 14.13
N ASP A 737 1.35 15.25 14.25
CA ASP A 737 0.61 14.01 14.29
C ASP A 737 0.41 13.46 12.87
N GLY A 738 0.23 12.15 12.75
CA GLY A 738 -0.04 11.47 11.49
C GLY A 738 -1.28 10.60 11.53
N ARG A 739 -1.67 10.09 10.35
CA ARG A 739 -2.80 9.18 10.17
C ARG A 739 -2.32 7.74 10.01
N LEU A 740 -2.69 6.87 10.94
CA LEU A 740 -2.55 5.43 10.81
C LEU A 740 -3.78 4.84 10.15
N HIS A 741 -3.59 4.18 9.02
CA HIS A 741 -4.62 3.40 8.35
C HIS A 741 -4.38 1.91 8.59
N THR A 742 -5.33 1.26 9.27
CA THR A 742 -5.27 -0.17 9.58
C THR A 742 -6.28 -0.92 8.71
N VAL A 743 -5.81 -1.93 7.96
CA VAL A 743 -6.68 -2.82 7.19
C VAL A 743 -7.51 -3.68 8.15
N MET A 744 -8.84 -3.58 8.06
CA MET A 744 -9.80 -4.26 8.91
C MET A 744 -10.41 -5.50 8.24
N ASP A 745 -10.65 -5.42 6.93
CA ASP A 745 -11.19 -6.51 6.11
C ASP A 745 -10.53 -6.51 4.73
N GLU A 746 -10.35 -7.69 4.16
CA GLU A 746 -9.72 -7.93 2.87
C GLU A 746 -10.68 -8.74 2.01
N ARG A 747 -11.19 -8.13 0.93
CA ARG A 747 -12.08 -8.81 -0.02
C ARG A 747 -11.39 -8.93 -1.38
N PRO A 748 -11.60 -10.04 -2.11
CA PRO A 748 -11.22 -10.11 -3.50
C PRO A 748 -11.94 -8.97 -4.22
N GLY A 749 -11.18 -8.01 -4.75
CA GLY A 749 -11.74 -6.96 -5.57
C GLY A 749 -12.24 -7.56 -6.88
N GLU A 750 -13.22 -6.90 -7.50
CA GLU A 750 -13.75 -7.25 -8.83
C GLU A 750 -12.65 -7.25 -9.94
N HIS A 751 -11.46 -6.72 -9.64
CA HIS A 751 -10.41 -6.37 -10.59
C HIS A 751 -9.03 -7.03 -10.32
N GLY A 752 -8.96 -8.03 -9.44
CA GLY A 752 -7.71 -8.75 -9.10
C GLY A 752 -6.83 -8.05 -8.06
N GLU A 753 -7.14 -6.80 -7.73
CA GLU A 753 -6.66 -6.12 -6.52
C GLU A 753 -7.46 -6.58 -5.29
N THR A 754 -6.88 -6.43 -4.10
CA THR A 754 -7.61 -6.66 -2.85
C THR A 754 -8.31 -5.37 -2.44
N THR A 755 -9.64 -5.37 -2.42
CA THR A 755 -10.40 -4.27 -1.83
C THR A 755 -10.26 -4.38 -0.32
N VAL A 756 -9.83 -3.29 0.30
CA VAL A 756 -9.57 -3.23 1.74
C VAL A 756 -10.49 -2.22 2.40
N GLU A 757 -11.10 -2.63 3.50
CA GLU A 757 -11.76 -1.71 4.42
C GLU A 757 -10.72 -1.25 5.44
N MET A 758 -10.57 0.07 5.63
CA MET A 758 -9.55 0.63 6.52
C MET A 758 -10.18 1.46 7.64
N LEU A 759 -9.67 1.27 8.86
CA LEU A 759 -9.89 2.17 9.98
C LEU A 759 -8.78 3.23 9.99
N THR A 760 -9.15 4.51 10.12
CA THR A 760 -8.20 5.61 10.26
C THR A 760 -8.16 6.09 11.70
N ARG A 761 -6.96 6.18 12.28
CA ARG A 761 -6.70 6.78 13.59
C ARG A 761 -5.66 7.89 13.42
N THR A 762 -5.74 8.92 14.26
CA THR A 762 -4.81 10.07 14.21
C THR A 762 -4.06 10.19 15.53
N GLY A 763 -2.77 10.51 15.45
CA GLY A 763 -1.92 10.81 16.60
C GLY A 763 -0.43 10.71 16.24
N LEU A 764 0.45 10.76 17.24
CA LEU A 764 1.88 10.63 17.02
C LEU A 764 2.24 9.22 16.55
N LEU A 765 2.71 9.12 15.31
CA LEU A 765 3.19 7.88 14.70
C LEU A 765 4.65 7.61 15.10
N HIS A 766 4.92 6.40 15.59
CA HIS A 766 6.28 5.96 15.94
C HIS A 766 6.94 5.20 14.78
N ALA A 767 8.25 4.95 14.89
CA ALA A 767 9.04 4.27 13.86
C ALA A 767 8.56 2.84 13.52
N ASP A 768 7.76 2.22 14.41
CA ASP A 768 7.15 0.91 14.19
C ASP A 768 5.78 0.97 13.51
N LEU A 769 5.38 2.17 13.05
CA LEU A 769 4.11 2.46 12.37
C LEU A 769 2.90 2.19 13.27
N SER A 770 3.05 2.42 14.57
CA SER A 770 1.96 2.36 15.55
C SER A 770 1.62 3.75 16.11
N LEU A 771 0.44 3.84 16.72
CA LEU A 771 -0.01 4.98 17.51
C LEU A 771 0.03 4.61 19.00
N GLY A 772 0.15 5.61 19.87
CA GLY A 772 0.03 5.44 21.32
C GLY A 772 1.37 5.40 22.03
N ALA A 773 1.52 4.50 23.00
CA ALA A 773 2.75 4.36 23.78
C ALA A 773 3.93 3.96 22.89
N ASN A 774 5.05 4.67 22.98
CA ASN A 774 6.27 4.32 22.24
C ASN A 774 6.95 3.09 22.89
N VAL A 775 6.37 1.91 22.66
CA VAL A 775 6.89 0.63 23.17
C VAL A 775 8.31 0.36 22.68
N ALA A 776 8.68 0.91 21.52
CA ALA A 776 10.04 0.77 20.98
C ALA A 776 11.13 1.41 21.84
N LYS A 777 10.78 2.34 22.75
CA LYS A 777 11.71 2.90 23.74
C LYS A 777 12.03 1.97 24.92
N ALA A 778 11.32 0.85 25.06
CA ALA A 778 11.55 -0.08 26.17
C ALA A 778 12.96 -0.66 26.15
N GLN A 779 13.64 -0.61 27.29
CA GLN A 779 15.02 -1.05 27.46
C GLN A 779 15.08 -2.45 28.10
N PRO A 780 16.06 -3.29 27.73
CA PRO A 780 16.30 -4.55 28.44
C PRO A 780 16.66 -4.29 29.90
N LEU A 781 16.06 -5.05 30.82
CA LEU A 781 16.26 -4.98 32.26
C LEU A 781 17.21 -6.10 32.72
N ARG A 782 18.19 -5.76 33.56
CA ARG A 782 19.11 -6.71 34.22
C ARG A 782 18.34 -7.73 35.05
N ALA A 783 17.26 -7.31 35.70
CA ALA A 783 16.32 -8.18 36.43
C ALA A 783 15.89 -9.42 35.63
N ASN A 784 15.76 -9.28 34.31
CA ASN A 784 15.24 -10.33 33.42
C ASN A 784 16.35 -11.08 32.68
N ALA A 785 17.59 -10.59 32.74
CA ALA A 785 18.71 -11.11 31.97
C ALA A 785 19.01 -12.58 32.34
N GLN A 786 19.41 -13.36 31.33
CA GLN A 786 19.84 -14.76 31.46
C GLN A 786 18.75 -15.79 31.80
N ILE A 787 17.52 -15.37 32.13
CA ILE A 787 16.42 -16.28 32.53
C ILE A 787 15.72 -16.89 31.32
N ALA A 788 15.36 -16.07 30.33
CA ALA A 788 14.70 -16.53 29.12
C ALA A 788 15.72 -16.93 28.05
N ASN A 789 15.59 -18.13 27.50
CA ASN A 789 16.50 -18.69 26.51
C ASN A 789 15.74 -19.49 25.43
N ARG A 790 16.28 -19.53 24.21
CA ARG A 790 15.74 -20.43 23.16
C ARG A 790 16.18 -21.86 23.44
N GLY A 791 15.37 -22.82 22.99
CA GLY A 791 15.73 -24.23 23.02
C GLY A 791 16.80 -24.62 22.00
N VAL A 792 17.16 -25.92 22.01
CA VAL A 792 18.27 -26.49 21.24
C VAL A 792 17.98 -26.60 19.75
N ILE A 793 19.02 -26.64 18.91
CA ILE A 793 18.88 -26.84 17.45
C ILE A 793 19.60 -28.12 17.04
N PRO A 794 18.92 -29.29 16.98
CA PRO A 794 19.57 -30.55 16.64
C PRO A 794 20.20 -30.58 15.24
N HIS A 795 19.46 -30.11 14.22
CA HIS A 795 19.87 -30.08 12.81
C HIS A 795 20.45 -31.41 12.28
N GLY A 796 19.56 -32.28 11.82
CA GLY A 796 19.82 -33.63 11.34
C GLY A 796 18.72 -34.57 11.85
N ALA A 797 18.01 -35.26 10.95
CA ALA A 797 16.85 -36.07 11.33
C ALA A 797 17.22 -37.22 12.30
N GLY A 798 18.44 -37.74 12.21
CA GLY A 798 18.94 -38.80 13.07
C GLY A 798 19.07 -38.46 14.56
N PHE A 799 18.95 -37.20 14.99
CA PHE A 799 18.95 -36.86 16.42
C PHE A 799 17.63 -37.15 17.12
N ILE A 800 16.51 -37.16 16.39
CA ILE A 800 15.17 -37.37 16.95
C ILE A 800 14.79 -38.83 16.74
N VAL A 801 14.37 -39.50 17.81
CA VAL A 801 14.03 -40.92 17.80
C VAL A 801 12.61 -41.15 18.35
N THR A 802 11.91 -42.13 17.79
CA THR A 802 10.64 -42.61 18.34
C THR A 802 10.87 -43.42 19.62
N LYS A 803 9.80 -43.77 20.35
CA LYS A 803 9.91 -44.59 21.56
C LYS A 803 10.49 -45.98 21.26
N GLU A 804 10.10 -46.56 20.14
CA GLU A 804 10.57 -47.88 19.67
C GLU A 804 12.07 -47.82 19.33
N GLN A 805 12.49 -46.76 18.63
CA GLN A 805 13.90 -46.54 18.31
C GLN A 805 14.73 -46.27 19.57
N ALA A 806 14.22 -45.46 20.50
CA ALA A 806 14.85 -45.23 21.80
C ALA A 806 15.03 -46.51 22.60
N ALA A 807 14.03 -47.41 22.58
CA ALA A 807 14.12 -48.73 23.21
C ALA A 807 15.19 -49.61 22.52
N ALA A 808 15.23 -49.61 21.18
CA ALA A 808 16.25 -50.34 20.41
C ALA A 808 17.69 -49.85 20.67
N LEU A 809 17.85 -48.56 21.02
CA LEU A 809 19.14 -47.98 21.43
C LEU A 809 19.51 -48.26 22.90
N GLY A 810 18.69 -49.01 23.63
CA GLY A 810 18.93 -49.38 25.04
C GLY A 810 18.48 -48.32 26.05
N SER A 811 17.71 -47.31 25.63
CA SER A 811 17.22 -46.21 26.48
C SER A 811 18.29 -45.51 27.35
N PRO A 812 19.46 -45.13 26.80
CA PRO A 812 20.53 -44.53 27.59
C PRO A 812 20.11 -43.17 28.19
N SER A 813 20.80 -42.77 29.26
CA SER A 813 20.53 -41.52 30.00
C SER A 813 20.69 -40.24 29.15
N ILE A 814 21.43 -40.32 28.04
CA ILE A 814 21.58 -39.23 27.05
C ILE A 814 20.35 -39.02 26.15
N LEU A 815 19.34 -39.90 26.20
CA LEU A 815 18.06 -39.66 25.53
C LEU A 815 17.17 -38.79 26.41
N ARG A 816 16.78 -37.60 25.95
CA ARG A 816 15.87 -36.71 26.69
C ARG A 816 14.51 -36.63 26.01
N GLU A 817 13.45 -36.43 26.79
CA GLU A 817 12.15 -36.07 26.22
C GLU A 817 12.28 -34.78 25.43
N TYR A 818 11.67 -34.72 24.25
CA TYR A 818 11.80 -33.58 23.35
C TYR A 818 10.43 -33.01 23.00
N ARG A 819 10.29 -31.70 23.08
CA ARG A 819 9.04 -31.00 22.73
C ARG A 819 9.33 -29.82 21.83
N ASN A 820 8.53 -29.69 20.79
CA ASN A 820 8.47 -28.48 19.99
C ASN A 820 7.20 -27.66 20.22
N GLY A 821 7.07 -26.52 19.54
CA GLY A 821 5.88 -25.68 19.58
C GLY A 821 4.56 -26.43 19.34
N ARG A 822 4.53 -27.35 18.36
CA ARG A 822 3.33 -28.15 18.09
C ARG A 822 3.03 -29.11 19.24
N ASP A 823 4.05 -29.74 19.81
CA ASP A 823 3.90 -30.63 20.97
C ASP A 823 3.39 -29.92 22.23
N LEU A 824 3.49 -28.59 22.32
CA LEU A 824 2.86 -27.81 23.40
C LEU A 824 1.40 -27.47 23.11
N THR A 825 1.08 -27.18 21.86
CA THR A 825 -0.26 -26.67 21.48
C THR A 825 -1.24 -27.77 21.04
N ASP A 826 -0.73 -28.95 20.74
CA ASP A 826 -1.44 -30.12 20.21
C ASP A 826 -0.98 -31.40 20.95
N ALA A 827 -1.46 -32.57 20.52
CA ALA A 827 -1.02 -33.85 21.04
C ALA A 827 0.50 -34.02 20.87
N PRO A 828 1.26 -34.24 21.95
CA PRO A 828 2.70 -34.44 21.86
C PRO A 828 3.05 -35.68 21.04
N ARG A 829 4.04 -35.58 20.15
CA ARG A 829 4.51 -36.71 19.34
C ARG A 829 5.14 -37.85 20.17
N GLY A 830 5.49 -37.58 21.42
CA GLY A 830 6.10 -38.57 22.32
C GLY A 830 7.50 -39.02 21.89
N VAL A 831 8.24 -38.15 21.19
CA VAL A 831 9.61 -38.42 20.70
C VAL A 831 10.67 -38.07 21.75
N ARG A 832 11.84 -38.70 21.64
CA ARG A 832 13.04 -38.37 22.41
C ARG A 832 14.13 -37.84 21.49
N VAL A 833 15.12 -37.16 22.05
CA VAL A 833 16.28 -36.64 21.33
C VAL A 833 17.57 -37.18 21.93
N ILE A 834 18.52 -37.51 21.07
CA ILE A 834 19.88 -37.92 21.45
C ILE A 834 20.67 -36.66 21.82
N ASP A 835 20.91 -36.45 23.11
CA ASP A 835 21.59 -35.27 23.64
C ASP A 835 23.05 -35.61 24.02
N ALA A 836 23.96 -35.45 23.06
CA ALA A 836 25.39 -35.69 23.26
C ALA A 836 26.17 -34.49 23.81
N PHE A 837 25.47 -33.51 24.42
CA PHE A 837 26.13 -32.33 24.98
C PHE A 837 27.14 -32.72 26.07
N GLY A 838 28.38 -32.23 25.95
CA GLY A 838 29.45 -32.52 26.90
C GLY A 838 30.29 -33.77 26.59
N PHE A 839 29.92 -34.57 25.58
CA PHE A 839 30.66 -35.77 25.18
C PHE A 839 31.56 -35.50 23.97
N SER A 840 32.75 -36.11 23.95
CA SER A 840 33.52 -36.29 22.71
C SER A 840 32.95 -37.46 21.88
N ALA A 841 33.32 -37.53 20.60
CA ALA A 841 32.98 -38.67 19.75
C ALA A 841 33.48 -39.99 20.34
N GLU A 842 34.66 -39.96 20.95
CA GLU A 842 35.28 -41.13 21.57
C GLU A 842 34.57 -41.57 22.86
N ASP A 843 34.09 -40.61 23.66
CA ASP A 843 33.26 -40.91 24.83
C ASP A 843 31.95 -41.58 24.41
N LEU A 844 31.29 -41.06 23.37
CA LEU A 844 30.08 -41.69 22.81
C LEU A 844 30.37 -43.10 22.30
N ARG A 845 31.50 -43.30 21.60
CA ARG A 845 31.88 -44.60 21.05
C ARG A 845 32.11 -45.65 22.14
N THR A 846 32.73 -45.24 23.23
CA THR A 846 33.06 -46.13 24.36
C THR A 846 31.87 -46.36 25.28
N GLN A 847 31.13 -45.31 25.66
CA GLN A 847 30.06 -45.37 26.67
C GLN A 847 28.69 -45.70 26.07
N TYR A 848 28.44 -45.27 24.82
CA TYR A 848 27.15 -45.44 24.13
C TYR A 848 27.33 -45.92 22.67
N PRO A 849 27.95 -47.09 22.43
CA PRO A 849 28.34 -47.54 21.09
C PRO A 849 27.17 -47.62 20.09
N ALA A 850 25.98 -48.03 20.55
CA ALA A 850 24.78 -48.08 19.72
C ALA A 850 24.32 -46.68 19.26
N VAL A 851 24.43 -45.68 20.13
CA VAL A 851 24.09 -44.29 19.81
C VAL A 851 25.14 -43.66 18.90
N TYR A 852 26.42 -43.93 19.15
CA TYR A 852 27.51 -43.51 18.27
C TYR A 852 27.29 -44.03 16.84
N GLN A 853 27.03 -45.34 16.70
CA GLN A 853 26.77 -45.96 15.40
C GLN A 853 25.53 -45.36 14.72
N TRP A 854 24.46 -45.12 15.47
CA TRP A 854 23.24 -44.51 14.96
C TRP A 854 23.48 -43.12 14.36
N LEU A 855 24.17 -42.24 15.08
CA LEU A 855 24.49 -40.89 14.61
C LEU A 855 25.50 -40.93 13.44
N LEU A 856 26.46 -41.86 13.47
CA LEU A 856 27.44 -42.03 12.41
C LEU A 856 26.77 -42.34 11.06
N GLU A 857 25.74 -43.19 11.08
CA GLU A 857 25.01 -43.61 9.87
C GLU A 857 23.99 -42.58 9.37
N ARG A 858 23.39 -41.78 10.28
CA ARG A 858 22.20 -40.95 9.97
C ARG A 858 22.40 -39.45 10.09
N VAL A 859 23.49 -39.00 10.68
CA VAL A 859 23.77 -37.56 10.89
C VAL A 859 25.08 -37.16 10.23
N LYS A 860 26.14 -37.96 10.35
CA LYS A 860 27.45 -37.62 9.80
C LYS A 860 27.44 -37.35 8.28
N PRO A 861 26.75 -38.14 7.42
CA PRO A 861 26.75 -37.90 5.98
C PRO A 861 26.27 -36.49 5.60
N ASP A 862 25.16 -36.03 6.19
CA ASP A 862 24.63 -34.67 5.98
C ASP A 862 25.54 -33.59 6.55
N ARG A 863 26.17 -33.88 7.69
CA ARG A 863 27.07 -32.93 8.36
C ARG A 863 28.35 -32.70 7.60
N ASP A 864 28.95 -33.73 6.99
CA ASP A 864 30.18 -33.64 6.21
C ASP A 864 30.07 -32.65 5.03
N GLN A 865 28.85 -32.45 4.50
CA GLN A 865 28.56 -31.50 3.41
C GLN A 865 28.29 -30.07 3.89
N ASN A 866 28.27 -29.81 5.21
CA ASN A 866 27.94 -28.49 5.71
C ASN A 866 29.11 -27.51 5.49
N PRO A 867 28.87 -26.28 4.98
CA PRO A 867 29.95 -25.32 4.73
C PRO A 867 30.67 -24.86 6.02
N ARG A 868 30.02 -24.96 7.19
CA ARG A 868 30.59 -24.52 8.47
C ARG A 868 31.47 -25.62 9.08
N PRO A 869 32.79 -25.41 9.28
CA PRO A 869 33.70 -26.44 9.82
C PRO A 869 33.23 -27.03 11.15
N LYS A 870 32.77 -26.19 12.09
CA LYS A 870 32.22 -26.62 13.38
C LYS A 870 31.09 -27.66 13.26
N ARG A 871 30.27 -27.61 12.20
CA ARG A 871 29.18 -28.57 12.00
C ARG A 871 29.66 -29.92 11.45
N ARG A 872 30.79 -29.95 10.75
CA ARG A 872 31.48 -31.15 10.24
C ARG A 872 32.28 -31.82 11.36
N ASP A 873 33.11 -31.04 12.04
CA ASP A 873 34.06 -31.54 13.02
C ASP A 873 33.37 -32.07 14.29
N TYR A 874 32.23 -31.49 14.65
CA TYR A 874 31.41 -31.89 15.80
C TYR A 874 30.05 -32.46 15.36
N TRP A 875 30.07 -33.36 14.38
CA TRP A 875 28.86 -33.91 13.74
C TRP A 875 27.89 -34.60 14.73
N TRP A 876 28.38 -35.13 15.85
CA TRP A 876 27.57 -35.79 16.88
C TRP A 876 26.88 -34.81 17.84
N ARG A 877 27.15 -33.50 17.74
CA ARG A 877 26.52 -32.46 18.56
C ARG A 877 25.43 -31.71 17.80
N PHE A 878 24.53 -31.08 18.55
CA PHE A 878 23.52 -30.21 17.97
C PHE A 878 24.19 -29.03 17.26
N ALA A 879 23.50 -28.45 16.27
CA ALA A 879 23.97 -27.22 15.64
C ALA A 879 24.07 -26.07 16.64
N GLU A 880 23.15 -26.00 17.61
CA GLU A 880 23.23 -25.13 18.78
C GLU A 880 22.82 -25.90 20.04
N ASP A 881 23.77 -26.13 20.95
CA ASP A 881 23.55 -26.90 22.18
C ASP A 881 22.93 -26.08 23.33
N GLN A 882 22.85 -24.76 23.20
CA GLN A 882 22.32 -23.82 24.21
C GLN A 882 22.86 -24.01 25.65
N PRO A 883 24.17 -23.85 25.91
CA PRO A 883 24.73 -24.04 27.26
C PRO A 883 24.09 -23.15 28.32
N ARG A 884 23.75 -21.89 27.98
CA ARG A 884 23.12 -20.94 28.90
C ARG A 884 21.72 -21.38 29.34
N MET A 885 20.91 -21.86 28.39
CA MET A 885 19.58 -22.41 28.69
C MET A 885 19.70 -23.55 29.68
N ARG A 886 20.60 -24.50 29.41
CA ARG A 886 20.85 -25.67 30.27
C ARG A 886 21.28 -25.25 31.68
N GLN A 887 22.21 -24.30 31.78
CA GLN A 887 22.67 -23.78 33.08
C GLN A 887 21.52 -23.11 33.85
N SER A 888 20.67 -22.34 33.17
CA SER A 888 19.57 -21.63 33.81
C SER A 888 18.51 -22.56 34.41
N VAL A 889 18.24 -23.70 33.78
CA VAL A 889 17.21 -24.67 34.24
C VAL A 889 17.77 -25.81 35.08
N ALA A 890 19.09 -25.95 35.22
CA ALA A 890 19.73 -27.13 35.83
C ALA A 890 19.33 -27.40 37.29
N SER A 891 19.02 -26.35 38.06
CA SER A 891 18.63 -26.44 39.48
C SER A 891 17.12 -26.30 39.71
N LEU A 892 16.31 -26.52 38.66
CA LEU A 892 14.86 -26.44 38.72
C LEU A 892 14.26 -27.81 38.41
N ASP A 893 13.15 -28.16 39.08
CA ASP A 893 12.37 -29.35 38.74
C ASP A 893 11.43 -29.11 37.55
N ARG A 894 11.06 -27.84 37.33
CA ARG A 894 10.21 -27.38 36.23
C ARG A 894 10.58 -25.96 35.79
N TYR A 895 10.19 -25.58 34.59
CA TYR A 895 10.41 -24.24 34.06
C TYR A 895 9.24 -23.80 33.17
N ILE A 896 9.04 -22.50 33.00
CA ILE A 896 7.97 -21.96 32.14
C ILE A 896 8.40 -22.03 30.67
N ALA A 897 7.49 -22.44 29.79
CA ALA A 897 7.73 -22.47 28.35
C ALA A 897 6.62 -21.78 27.55
N THR A 898 7.00 -21.19 26.41
CA THR A 898 6.06 -20.68 25.40
C THR A 898 6.59 -20.93 23.99
N GLY A 899 5.69 -21.18 23.03
CA GLY A 899 6.05 -21.36 21.63
C GLY A 899 6.41 -20.04 20.96
N GLN A 900 7.51 -19.95 20.24
CA GLN A 900 7.96 -18.74 19.56
C GLN A 900 6.87 -18.22 18.61
N VAL A 901 6.32 -19.06 17.73
CA VAL A 901 5.23 -18.70 16.82
C VAL A 901 3.94 -19.33 17.33
N SER A 902 2.93 -18.52 17.63
CA SER A 902 1.61 -19.03 18.07
C SER A 902 0.51 -18.01 17.84
N LYS A 903 -0.64 -18.48 17.34
CA LYS A 903 -1.87 -17.68 17.21
C LYS A 903 -2.33 -17.12 18.56
N HIS A 904 -2.31 -17.97 19.59
CA HIS A 904 -2.67 -17.61 20.96
C HIS A 904 -1.44 -17.66 21.85
N ARG A 905 -1.17 -16.60 22.59
CA ARG A 905 -0.01 -16.53 23.48
C ARG A 905 -0.31 -17.31 24.76
N VAL A 906 0.38 -18.43 24.96
CA VAL A 906 0.19 -19.29 26.14
C VAL A 906 1.54 -19.60 26.77
N PHE A 907 1.57 -19.58 28.11
CA PHE A 907 2.68 -20.01 28.96
C PHE A 907 2.22 -21.19 29.81
N GLN A 908 3.10 -22.16 30.03
CA GLN A 908 2.83 -23.35 30.84
C GLN A 908 4.11 -23.91 31.45
N PHE A 909 4.00 -24.70 32.51
CA PHE A 909 5.15 -25.42 33.06
C PHE A 909 5.53 -26.64 32.22
N LEU A 910 6.82 -26.79 31.95
CA LEU A 910 7.47 -28.02 31.50
C LEU A 910 8.34 -28.59 32.60
N ASP A 911 8.37 -29.91 32.69
CA ASP A 911 9.30 -30.65 33.54
C ASP A 911 10.75 -30.46 33.06
N ALA A 912 11.71 -30.33 33.98
CA ALA A 912 13.12 -30.09 33.65
C ALA A 912 13.80 -31.26 32.91
N SER A 913 13.19 -32.46 32.89
CA SER A 913 13.62 -33.57 32.05
C SER A 913 13.34 -33.36 30.55
N ILE A 914 12.42 -32.46 30.21
CA ILE A 914 12.02 -32.16 28.84
C ILE A 914 12.96 -31.11 28.23
N LEU A 915 13.59 -31.47 27.11
CA LEU A 915 14.44 -30.57 26.35
C LEU A 915 13.61 -29.80 25.29
N PRO A 916 13.66 -28.45 25.29
CA PRO A 916 12.86 -27.64 24.39
C PRO A 916 13.52 -27.45 23.01
N ASP A 917 12.71 -27.42 21.95
CA ASP A 917 13.16 -27.09 20.58
C ASP A 917 13.48 -25.59 20.38
N ASP A 918 14.09 -25.26 19.24
CA ASP A 918 14.49 -23.88 18.91
C ASP A 918 13.32 -22.89 18.75
N LYS A 919 12.12 -23.42 18.51
CA LYS A 919 10.85 -22.69 18.50
C LYS A 919 10.15 -22.67 19.85
N LEU A 920 10.78 -23.11 20.93
CA LEU A 920 10.34 -22.84 22.30
C LEU A 920 11.26 -21.82 22.98
N ILE A 921 10.66 -20.97 23.80
CA ILE A 921 11.36 -20.11 24.75
C ILE A 921 11.20 -20.74 26.13
N ALA A 922 12.31 -21.19 26.71
CA ALA A 922 12.40 -21.67 28.07
C ALA A 922 12.75 -20.50 29.01
N ILE A 923 11.90 -20.26 30.01
CA ILE A 923 12.04 -19.22 31.01
C ILE A 923 12.33 -19.92 32.33
N ALA A 924 13.55 -19.77 32.84
CA ALA A 924 14.06 -20.45 34.02
C ALA A 924 13.50 -19.88 35.34
N LEU A 925 12.17 -19.94 35.47
CA LEU A 925 11.39 -19.63 36.67
C LEU A 925 10.46 -20.82 36.92
N ASP A 926 10.36 -21.26 38.17
CA ASP A 926 9.59 -22.41 38.63
C ASP A 926 8.38 -22.03 39.50
N ASP A 927 8.25 -20.73 39.81
CA ASP A 927 7.20 -20.17 40.64
C ASP A 927 5.93 -19.84 39.83
N ALA A 928 4.77 -20.09 40.43
CA ALA A 928 3.49 -19.88 39.79
C ALA A 928 3.09 -18.39 39.69
N PHE A 929 3.66 -17.52 40.52
CA PHE A 929 3.40 -16.09 40.42
C PHE A 929 3.90 -15.53 39.09
N SER A 930 5.14 -15.85 38.71
CA SER A 930 5.72 -15.49 37.41
C SER A 930 4.93 -16.07 36.24
N LEU A 931 4.47 -17.32 36.36
CA LEU A 931 3.58 -17.93 35.36
C LEU A 931 2.27 -17.12 35.21
N GLY A 932 1.68 -16.68 36.33
CA GLY A 932 0.46 -15.87 36.35
C GLY A 932 0.66 -14.51 35.68
N VAL A 933 1.72 -13.79 36.04
CA VAL A 933 2.05 -12.49 35.42
C VAL A 933 2.25 -12.65 33.91
N LEU A 934 3.02 -13.64 33.47
CA LEU A 934 3.26 -13.90 32.05
C LEU A 934 1.99 -14.37 31.30
N SER A 935 1.07 -15.05 31.98
CA SER A 935 -0.19 -15.52 31.39
C SER A 935 -1.28 -14.45 31.32
N SER A 936 -1.08 -13.30 31.97
CA SER A 936 -2.05 -12.21 32.01
C SER A 936 -2.19 -11.46 30.68
N GLN A 937 -3.35 -10.83 30.48
CA GLN A 937 -3.62 -9.89 29.40
C GLN A 937 -2.55 -8.80 29.33
N LEU A 938 -2.05 -8.31 30.47
CA LEU A 938 -1.06 -7.26 30.53
C LEU A 938 0.25 -7.67 29.82
N HIS A 939 0.79 -8.85 30.12
CA HIS A 939 1.98 -9.34 29.41
C HIS A 939 1.68 -9.74 27.97
N VAL A 940 0.49 -10.30 27.70
CA VAL A 940 0.09 -10.62 26.33
C VAL A 940 0.01 -9.37 25.45
N CYS A 941 -0.57 -8.27 25.95
CA CYS A 941 -0.60 -6.97 25.26
C CYS A 941 0.82 -6.47 24.98
N TRP A 942 1.71 -6.51 25.97
CA TRP A 942 3.13 -6.15 25.81
C TRP A 942 3.83 -7.00 24.75
N ALA A 943 3.67 -8.32 24.83
CA ALA A 943 4.30 -9.27 23.92
C ALA A 943 3.77 -9.17 22.48
N LEU A 944 2.48 -8.86 22.29
CA LEU A 944 1.89 -8.63 20.98
C LEU A 944 2.36 -7.30 20.37
N ALA A 945 2.57 -6.27 21.20
CA ALA A 945 3.07 -4.96 20.75
C ALA A 945 4.57 -5.01 20.35
N LEU A 946 5.38 -5.77 21.09
CA LEU A 946 6.85 -5.85 20.91
C LEU A 946 7.34 -7.09 20.15
N GLY A 947 6.46 -8.05 19.90
CA GLY A 947 6.73 -9.27 19.13
C GLY A 947 6.79 -9.04 17.62
N GLY A 948 7.30 -10.04 16.90
CA GLY A 948 7.24 -10.05 15.43
C GLY A 948 5.95 -10.70 14.91
N ARG A 949 5.80 -10.76 13.59
CA ARG A 949 4.76 -11.54 12.90
C ARG A 949 5.37 -12.42 11.81
N LEU A 950 4.77 -13.57 11.52
CA LEU A 950 5.26 -14.50 10.50
C LEU A 950 4.12 -15.16 9.71
N GLY A 951 4.32 -15.34 8.40
CA GLY A 951 3.45 -16.11 7.51
C GLY A 951 2.23 -15.34 6.99
N VAL A 952 1.46 -15.98 6.11
CA VAL A 952 0.24 -15.42 5.49
C VAL A 952 -0.83 -15.08 6.53
N GLY A 953 -0.86 -15.83 7.65
CA GLY A 953 -1.77 -15.58 8.78
C GLY A 953 -1.31 -14.49 9.76
N ASN A 954 -0.13 -13.88 9.56
CA ASN A 954 0.43 -12.86 10.44
C ASN A 954 0.54 -13.33 11.91
N ASP A 955 0.91 -14.60 12.11
CA ASP A 955 0.96 -15.25 13.42
C ASP A 955 1.98 -14.56 14.35
N PRO A 956 1.62 -14.24 15.61
CA PRO A 956 2.51 -13.59 16.56
C PRO A 956 3.79 -14.39 16.88
N VAL A 957 4.93 -13.71 16.82
CA VAL A 957 6.26 -14.23 17.14
C VAL A 957 6.78 -13.61 18.43
N TYR A 958 6.96 -14.43 19.46
CA TYR A 958 7.56 -14.02 20.72
C TYR A 958 9.07 -14.01 20.61
N SER A 959 9.66 -12.83 20.74
CA SER A 959 11.11 -12.66 20.80
C SER A 959 11.52 -12.38 22.23
N LYS A 960 12.36 -13.24 22.81
CA LYS A 960 12.77 -13.06 24.21
C LYS A 960 13.38 -11.67 24.48
N SER A 961 14.11 -11.11 23.51
CA SER A 961 14.86 -9.87 23.68
C SER A 961 13.99 -8.62 23.71
N THR A 962 12.80 -8.67 23.12
CA THR A 962 11.87 -7.53 23.08
C THR A 962 10.62 -7.76 23.92
N CYS A 963 10.22 -9.01 24.14
CA CYS A 963 9.04 -9.34 24.92
C CYS A 963 9.38 -9.60 26.40
N PHE A 964 10.37 -10.46 26.68
CA PHE A 964 10.69 -10.84 28.07
C PHE A 964 11.76 -9.92 28.67
N ASP A 965 12.89 -9.74 27.99
CA ASP A 965 14.05 -9.05 28.53
C ASP A 965 13.74 -7.57 28.86
N THR A 966 12.68 -6.97 28.29
CA THR A 966 12.24 -5.59 28.53
C THR A 966 11.04 -5.48 29.48
N PHE A 967 10.38 -6.58 29.85
CA PHE A 967 9.11 -6.53 30.56
C PHE A 967 9.30 -6.17 32.04
N PRO A 968 8.68 -5.08 32.55
CA PRO A 968 8.80 -4.72 33.96
C PRO A 968 7.80 -5.53 34.81
N PHE A 969 8.29 -6.50 35.58
CA PHE A 969 7.47 -7.25 36.55
C PHE A 969 6.96 -6.35 37.69
N PRO A 970 5.79 -6.65 38.28
CA PRO A 970 5.23 -5.84 39.35
C PRO A 970 5.98 -6.10 40.66
N ASP A 971 6.01 -5.10 41.52
CA ASP A 971 6.61 -5.19 42.86
C ASP A 971 5.79 -4.33 43.85
N GLU A 972 6.21 -4.28 45.12
CA GLU A 972 5.49 -3.55 46.17
C GLU A 972 5.14 -2.11 45.79
N ASP A 973 6.01 -1.41 45.04
CA ASP A 973 5.78 -0.03 44.59
C ASP A 973 4.75 0.11 43.46
N THR A 974 4.37 -0.98 42.79
CA THR A 974 3.30 -0.98 41.78
C THR A 974 1.95 -1.40 42.34
N GLY A 975 1.85 -1.69 43.65
CA GLY A 975 0.61 -2.16 44.29
C GLY A 975 0.55 -3.68 44.53
N LEU A 976 1.64 -4.42 44.27
CA LEU A 976 1.70 -5.84 44.59
C LEU A 976 1.76 -6.05 46.11
N THR A 977 0.75 -6.74 46.64
CA THR A 977 0.70 -7.15 48.06
C THR A 977 0.94 -8.65 48.20
N PRO A 978 1.38 -9.16 49.38
CA PRO A 978 1.55 -10.59 49.60
C PRO A 978 0.28 -11.42 49.31
N PRO A 979 -0.93 -11.00 49.70
CA PRO A 979 -2.17 -11.70 49.33
C PRO A 979 -2.43 -11.72 47.82
N LEU A 980 -2.13 -10.62 47.10
CA LEU A 980 -2.27 -10.59 45.64
C LEU A 980 -1.26 -11.52 44.96
N ARG A 981 0.00 -11.55 45.43
CA ARG A 981 1.03 -12.46 44.94
C ARG A 981 0.58 -13.92 45.04
N GLU A 982 0.08 -14.31 46.22
CA GLU A 982 -0.47 -15.64 46.49
C GLU A 982 -1.68 -15.94 45.59
N ARG A 983 -2.61 -14.98 45.44
CA ARG A 983 -3.79 -15.16 44.58
C ARG A 983 -3.42 -15.38 43.12
N ILE A 984 -2.48 -14.60 42.58
CA ILE A 984 -1.97 -14.73 41.20
C ILE A 984 -1.34 -16.11 41.01
N ALA A 985 -0.52 -16.57 41.96
CA ALA A 985 0.10 -17.89 41.91
C ALA A 985 -0.93 -19.03 41.91
N GLN A 986 -1.95 -18.95 42.76
CA GLN A 986 -3.02 -19.95 42.82
C GLN A 986 -3.83 -20.01 41.52
N LEU A 987 -4.19 -18.86 40.94
CA LEU A 987 -4.91 -18.80 39.66
C LEU A 987 -4.07 -19.39 38.53
N ALA A 988 -2.76 -19.10 38.49
CA ALA A 988 -1.86 -19.64 37.48
C ALA A 988 -1.75 -21.17 37.54
N GLU A 989 -1.61 -21.75 38.75
CA GLU A 989 -1.62 -23.21 38.95
C GLU A 989 -2.96 -23.82 38.53
N GLN A 990 -4.09 -23.21 38.89
CA GLN A 990 -5.41 -23.68 38.50
C GLN A 990 -5.59 -23.69 36.98
N ILE A 991 -5.12 -22.65 36.29
CA ILE A 991 -5.17 -22.55 34.83
C ILE A 991 -4.29 -23.62 34.18
N ASP A 992 -3.05 -23.80 34.63
CA ASP A 992 -2.13 -24.80 34.09
C ASP A 992 -2.64 -26.24 34.33
N ALA A 993 -3.11 -26.52 35.56
CA ALA A 993 -3.71 -27.79 35.92
C ALA A 993 -5.00 -28.06 35.14
N HIS A 994 -5.86 -27.06 34.93
CA HIS A 994 -7.08 -27.19 34.13
C HIS A 994 -6.77 -27.61 32.70
N ARG A 995 -5.82 -26.91 32.04
CA ARG A 995 -5.40 -27.23 30.67
C ARG A 995 -4.85 -28.65 30.58
N LYS A 996 -3.95 -29.04 31.50
CA LYS A 996 -3.36 -30.38 31.54
C LYS A 996 -4.41 -31.46 31.75
N ARG A 997 -5.37 -31.23 32.66
CA ARG A 997 -6.45 -32.17 32.98
C ARG A 997 -7.37 -32.42 31.78
N VAL A 998 -7.82 -31.37 31.08
CA VAL A 998 -8.75 -31.52 29.94
C VAL A 998 -8.09 -32.05 28.67
N LEU A 999 -6.76 -31.91 28.54
CA LEU A 999 -5.97 -32.42 27.42
C LEU A 999 -5.35 -33.80 27.69
N ALA A 1000 -5.36 -34.27 28.93
CA ALA A 1000 -4.80 -35.58 29.28
C ALA A 1000 -5.55 -36.69 28.52
N PRO A 1001 -4.85 -37.73 28.02
CA PRO A 1001 -5.49 -38.87 27.34
C PRO A 1001 -6.61 -39.52 28.18
N GLU A 1002 -6.44 -39.51 29.50
CA GLU A 1002 -7.39 -40.06 30.49
C GLU A 1002 -8.73 -39.33 30.54
N SER A 1003 -8.81 -38.11 30.02
CA SER A 1003 -10.04 -37.31 29.96
C SER A 1003 -11.03 -37.78 28.88
N GLY A 1004 -10.59 -38.65 27.96
CA GLY A 1004 -11.43 -39.14 26.86
C GLY A 1004 -11.77 -38.08 25.79
N ASN A 1005 -11.18 -36.89 25.86
CA ASN A 1005 -11.41 -35.78 24.94
C ASN A 1005 -10.61 -35.92 23.64
N THR A 1006 -10.95 -36.91 22.81
CA THR A 1006 -10.23 -37.20 21.57
C THR A 1006 -10.29 -36.02 20.59
N GLY A 1007 -9.13 -35.50 20.18
CA GLY A 1007 -9.01 -34.41 19.20
C GLY A 1007 -9.15 -32.99 19.78
N LEU A 1008 -9.24 -32.85 21.11
CA LEU A 1008 -9.16 -31.55 21.76
C LEU A 1008 -7.69 -31.08 21.80
N THR A 1009 -7.46 -29.82 21.44
CA THR A 1009 -6.11 -29.22 21.41
C THR A 1009 -6.11 -27.91 22.18
N LEU A 1010 -4.94 -27.50 22.67
CA LEU A 1010 -4.80 -26.21 23.36
C LEU A 1010 -5.21 -25.06 22.43
N THR A 1011 -4.77 -25.10 21.17
CA THR A 1011 -5.20 -24.11 20.16
C THR A 1011 -6.72 -24.08 19.99
N GLY A 1012 -7.38 -25.24 20.00
CA GLY A 1012 -8.85 -25.34 19.93
C GLY A 1012 -9.53 -24.66 21.11
N ILE A 1013 -9.09 -24.96 22.33
CA ILE A 1013 -9.61 -24.35 23.57
C ILE A 1013 -9.49 -22.82 23.53
N TYR A 1014 -8.36 -22.29 23.08
CA TYR A 1014 -8.14 -20.84 23.02
C TYR A 1014 -8.86 -20.14 21.87
N ASN A 1015 -9.12 -20.83 20.74
CA ASN A 1015 -10.00 -20.30 19.71
C ASN A 1015 -11.42 -20.08 20.24
N VAL A 1016 -11.93 -21.02 21.04
CA VAL A 1016 -13.25 -20.88 21.69
C VAL A 1016 -13.22 -19.75 22.73
N LEU A 1017 -12.17 -19.67 23.54
CA LEU A 1017 -12.03 -18.60 24.54
C LEU A 1017 -12.05 -17.20 23.88
N ALA A 1018 -11.32 -17.02 22.78
CA ALA A 1018 -11.33 -15.78 22.01
C ALA A 1018 -12.73 -15.46 21.47
N ALA A 1019 -13.40 -16.44 20.86
CA ALA A 1019 -14.76 -16.27 20.35
C ALA A 1019 -15.77 -15.86 21.44
N LEU A 1020 -15.63 -16.40 22.66
CA LEU A 1020 -16.45 -16.04 23.81
C LEU A 1020 -16.17 -14.61 24.31
N ARG A 1021 -14.91 -14.16 24.31
CA ARG A 1021 -14.52 -12.79 24.67
C ARG A 1021 -15.00 -11.77 23.62
N GLU A 1022 -15.01 -12.16 22.35
CA GLU A 1022 -15.52 -11.36 21.22
C GLU A 1022 -17.05 -11.28 21.16
N GLY A 1023 -17.77 -12.14 21.90
CA GLY A 1023 -19.24 -12.24 21.80
C GLY A 1023 -19.74 -12.91 20.52
N ARG A 1024 -18.85 -13.60 19.78
CA ARG A 1024 -19.20 -14.30 18.53
C ARG A 1024 -19.93 -15.61 18.81
N ALA A 1025 -20.92 -15.94 17.98
CA ALA A 1025 -21.58 -17.24 18.03
C ALA A 1025 -20.60 -18.40 17.72
N LEU A 1026 -20.61 -19.43 18.57
CA LEU A 1026 -19.77 -20.63 18.41
C LEU A 1026 -20.31 -21.56 17.31
N THR A 1027 -19.41 -22.04 16.45
CA THR A 1027 -19.70 -23.10 15.47
C THR A 1027 -20.00 -24.45 16.14
N ALA A 1028 -20.55 -25.42 15.42
CA ALA A 1028 -20.82 -26.76 15.96
C ALA A 1028 -19.55 -27.42 16.54
N LYS A 1029 -18.41 -27.29 15.85
CA LYS A 1029 -17.12 -27.79 16.33
C LYS A 1029 -16.66 -27.06 17.60
N GLU A 1030 -16.78 -25.73 17.63
CA GLU A 1030 -16.42 -24.91 18.79
C GLU A 1030 -17.32 -25.19 19.99
N LYS A 1031 -18.61 -25.50 19.80
CA LYS A 1031 -19.51 -25.94 20.88
C LYS A 1031 -19.05 -27.25 21.52
N THR A 1032 -18.64 -28.22 20.70
CA THR A 1032 -18.06 -29.47 21.21
C THR A 1032 -16.78 -29.21 22.00
N GLN A 1033 -15.87 -28.39 21.44
CA GLN A 1033 -14.63 -28.00 22.12
C GLN A 1033 -14.88 -27.19 23.40
N HIS A 1034 -15.91 -26.34 23.42
CA HIS A 1034 -16.33 -25.58 24.59
C HIS A 1034 -16.69 -26.51 25.76
N THR A 1035 -17.51 -27.53 25.48
CA THR A 1035 -17.94 -28.52 26.48
C THR A 1035 -16.79 -29.42 26.93
N GLN A 1036 -16.03 -29.99 25.99
CA GLN A 1036 -14.91 -30.90 26.29
C GLN A 1036 -13.77 -30.20 27.05
N GLY A 1037 -13.43 -28.98 26.63
CA GLY A 1037 -12.38 -28.17 27.26
C GLY A 1037 -12.83 -27.38 28.49
N LEU A 1038 -14.12 -27.44 28.84
CA LEU A 1038 -14.72 -26.68 29.94
C LEU A 1038 -14.31 -25.19 29.87
N VAL A 1039 -14.47 -24.59 28.68
CA VAL A 1039 -13.84 -23.30 28.35
C VAL A 1039 -14.44 -22.13 29.14
N GLY A 1040 -15.69 -22.25 29.63
CA GLY A 1040 -16.27 -21.28 30.55
C GLY A 1040 -15.47 -21.13 31.85
N VAL A 1041 -15.03 -22.24 32.45
CA VAL A 1041 -14.18 -22.22 33.66
C VAL A 1041 -12.82 -21.60 33.35
N LEU A 1042 -12.23 -21.95 32.20
CA LEU A 1042 -10.95 -21.37 31.78
C LEU A 1042 -11.06 -19.86 31.57
N ARG A 1043 -12.20 -19.38 31.06
CA ARG A 1043 -12.47 -17.94 30.90
C ARG A 1043 -12.52 -17.25 32.25
N GLU A 1044 -13.32 -17.76 33.19
CA GLU A 1044 -13.43 -17.18 34.54
C GLU A 1044 -12.07 -17.08 35.22
N LEU A 1045 -11.27 -18.15 35.17
CA LEU A 1045 -9.92 -18.15 35.74
C LEU A 1045 -9.00 -17.10 35.12
N HIS A 1046 -9.05 -16.92 33.79
CA HIS A 1046 -8.27 -15.88 33.11
C HIS A 1046 -8.77 -14.48 33.44
N ASP A 1047 -10.09 -14.26 33.46
CA ASP A 1047 -10.68 -12.96 33.77
C ASP A 1047 -10.33 -12.56 35.22
N GLU A 1048 -10.30 -13.51 36.16
CA GLU A 1048 -9.83 -13.27 37.54
C GLU A 1048 -8.31 -13.05 37.63
N LEU A 1049 -7.52 -13.79 36.85
CA LEU A 1049 -6.06 -13.59 36.78
C LEU A 1049 -5.74 -12.19 36.25
N ASP A 1050 -6.40 -11.78 35.17
CA ASP A 1050 -6.23 -10.47 34.54
C ASP A 1050 -6.56 -9.35 35.53
N ALA A 1051 -7.67 -9.48 36.28
CA ALA A 1051 -8.03 -8.52 37.32
C ALA A 1051 -7.02 -8.46 38.48
N ALA A 1052 -6.54 -9.62 38.96
CA ALA A 1052 -5.56 -9.69 40.04
C ALA A 1052 -4.20 -9.11 39.64
N VAL A 1053 -3.76 -9.36 38.40
CA VAL A 1053 -2.52 -8.80 37.87
C VAL A 1053 -2.64 -7.29 37.64
N LEU A 1054 -3.75 -6.80 37.07
CA LEU A 1054 -3.98 -5.35 36.95
C LEU A 1054 -3.92 -4.64 38.31
N ALA A 1055 -4.53 -5.24 39.35
CA ALA A 1055 -4.45 -4.73 40.72
C ALA A 1055 -3.01 -4.70 41.25
N ALA A 1056 -2.18 -5.71 40.95
CA ALA A 1056 -0.76 -5.74 41.32
C ALA A 1056 0.10 -4.67 40.61
N TYR A 1057 -0.42 -4.06 39.55
CA TYR A 1057 0.16 -2.92 38.85
C TYR A 1057 -0.53 -1.58 39.19
N GLY A 1058 -1.53 -1.58 40.08
CA GLY A 1058 -2.28 -0.37 40.46
C GLY A 1058 -3.19 0.17 39.36
N LEU A 1059 -3.48 -0.66 38.35
CA LEU A 1059 -4.31 -0.29 37.20
C LEU A 1059 -5.77 -0.68 37.43
N PRO A 1060 -6.74 0.11 36.92
CA PRO A 1060 -8.15 -0.24 37.00
C PRO A 1060 -8.46 -1.45 36.10
N ALA A 1061 -9.45 -2.26 36.49
CA ALA A 1061 -9.92 -3.40 35.68
C ALA A 1061 -10.44 -3.00 34.29
N THR A 1062 -10.77 -1.72 34.08
CA THR A 1062 -11.24 -1.15 32.81
C THR A 1062 -10.11 -0.53 31.97
N ALA A 1063 -8.85 -0.69 32.35
CA ALA A 1063 -7.72 -0.12 31.61
C ALA A 1063 -7.71 -0.62 30.16
N SER A 1064 -7.60 0.30 29.21
CA SER A 1064 -7.48 -0.07 27.80
C SER A 1064 -6.08 -0.62 27.50
N THR A 1065 -5.92 -1.31 26.36
CA THR A 1065 -4.60 -1.76 25.90
C THR A 1065 -3.60 -0.60 25.80
N ASP A 1066 -4.05 0.56 25.33
CA ASP A 1066 -3.19 1.74 25.16
C ASP A 1066 -2.75 2.29 26.55
N ASP A 1067 -3.64 2.29 27.55
CA ASP A 1067 -3.31 2.67 28.94
C ASP A 1067 -2.28 1.72 29.55
N ILE A 1068 -2.47 0.40 29.36
CA ILE A 1068 -1.57 -0.65 29.85
C ILE A 1068 -0.17 -0.45 29.24
N LEU A 1069 -0.08 -0.30 27.91
CA LEU A 1069 1.21 -0.15 27.24
C LEU A 1069 1.91 1.14 27.66
N ALA A 1070 1.19 2.26 27.80
CA ALA A 1070 1.75 3.53 28.25
C ALA A 1070 2.37 3.40 29.65
N TYR A 1071 1.63 2.79 30.58
CA TYR A 1071 2.10 2.56 31.93
C TYR A 1071 3.33 1.64 31.96
N LEU A 1072 3.34 0.55 31.20
CA LEU A 1072 4.48 -0.38 31.17
C LEU A 1072 5.74 0.25 30.57
N VAL A 1073 5.63 1.11 29.55
CA VAL A 1073 6.79 1.85 29.02
C VAL A 1073 7.37 2.79 30.06
N GLN A 1074 6.51 3.49 30.82
CA GLN A 1074 6.93 4.36 31.91
C GLN A 1074 7.62 3.55 33.02
N LEU A 1075 7.01 2.44 33.44
CA LEU A 1075 7.57 1.57 34.46
C LEU A 1075 8.91 0.95 34.02
N ASN A 1076 9.02 0.50 32.77
CA ASN A 1076 10.29 0.02 32.22
C ASN A 1076 11.38 1.10 32.29
N THR A 1077 11.04 2.35 31.92
CA THR A 1077 11.98 3.48 31.99
C THR A 1077 12.44 3.73 33.42
N GLN A 1078 11.52 3.69 34.39
CA GLN A 1078 11.85 3.81 35.80
C GLN A 1078 12.76 2.65 36.27
N ARG A 1079 12.44 1.39 35.93
CA ARG A 1079 13.28 0.23 36.28
C ARG A 1079 14.68 0.34 35.69
N ALA A 1080 14.80 0.75 34.44
CA ALA A 1080 16.11 0.95 33.81
C ALA A 1080 16.95 2.02 34.53
N GLN A 1081 16.32 3.10 35.00
CA GLN A 1081 17.00 4.14 35.79
C GLN A 1081 17.45 3.62 37.17
N GLU A 1082 16.59 2.87 37.86
CA GLU A 1082 16.93 2.25 39.15
C GLU A 1082 18.09 1.26 39.01
N GLU A 1083 18.10 0.45 37.96
CA GLU A 1083 19.18 -0.49 37.67
C GLU A 1083 20.49 0.21 37.33
N ALA A 1084 20.43 1.35 36.61
CA ALA A 1084 21.59 2.20 36.34
C ALA A 1084 22.18 2.81 37.62
N GLN A 1085 21.34 3.04 38.64
CA GLN A 1085 21.74 3.46 39.99
C GLN A 1085 22.17 2.29 40.88
N GLY A 1086 22.20 1.06 40.36
CA GLY A 1086 22.65 -0.14 41.06
C GLY A 1086 21.55 -0.91 41.81
N ARG A 1087 20.30 -0.42 41.83
CA ARG A 1087 19.16 -1.10 42.46
C ARG A 1087 18.51 -2.04 41.44
N VAL A 1088 18.92 -3.31 41.44
CA VAL A 1088 18.36 -4.34 40.55
C VAL A 1088 17.37 -5.23 41.29
N ARG A 1089 16.16 -5.36 40.75
CA ARG A 1089 15.11 -6.25 41.28
C ARG A 1089 15.17 -7.63 40.63
N TRP A 1090 16.15 -8.43 41.02
CA TRP A 1090 16.37 -9.76 40.44
C TRP A 1090 15.15 -10.68 40.55
N LEU A 1091 14.72 -11.29 39.45
CA LEU A 1091 13.65 -12.28 39.46
C LEU A 1091 14.12 -13.62 40.04
N ARG A 1092 15.39 -13.99 39.82
CA ARG A 1092 16.00 -15.20 40.37
C ARG A 1092 17.41 -14.90 40.91
N PRO A 1093 17.50 -14.22 42.07
CA PRO A 1093 18.77 -13.73 42.61
C PRO A 1093 19.82 -14.83 42.82
N ASP A 1094 19.42 -16.03 43.25
CA ASP A 1094 20.36 -17.14 43.48
C ASP A 1094 21.10 -17.60 42.22
N PHE A 1095 20.49 -17.39 41.05
CA PHE A 1095 21.11 -17.69 39.76
C PHE A 1095 21.82 -16.48 39.15
N GLN A 1096 21.20 -15.30 39.22
CA GLN A 1096 21.67 -14.10 38.54
C GLN A 1096 22.70 -13.29 39.34
N ASN A 1097 22.67 -13.39 40.67
CA ASN A 1097 23.53 -12.64 41.61
C ASN A 1097 23.91 -13.48 42.85
N PRO A 1098 24.55 -14.66 42.66
CA PRO A 1098 24.83 -15.61 43.73
C PRO A 1098 25.75 -15.07 44.85
N GLN A 1099 26.59 -14.06 44.55
CA GLN A 1099 27.54 -13.51 45.52
C GLN A 1099 26.86 -12.64 46.59
N ASN A 1100 25.79 -11.92 46.23
CA ASN A 1100 25.04 -11.08 47.18
C ASN A 1100 23.90 -11.83 47.89
N SER A 1101 23.36 -12.91 47.30
CA SER A 1101 22.32 -13.71 47.95
C SER A 1101 22.85 -14.44 49.19
N VAL A 1102 24.10 -14.90 49.15
CA VAL A 1102 24.80 -15.50 50.31
C VAL A 1102 25.02 -14.49 51.43
N GLN A 1103 25.43 -13.24 51.12
CA GLN A 1103 25.59 -12.17 52.12
C GLN A 1103 24.27 -11.77 52.78
N LYS A 1104 23.14 -11.79 52.04
CA LYS A 1104 21.82 -11.46 52.60
C LYS A 1104 21.28 -12.57 53.51
N GLN A 1105 21.58 -13.84 53.22
CA GLN A 1105 21.26 -14.97 54.10
C GLN A 1105 22.09 -14.98 55.39
N GLU A 1106 23.35 -14.53 55.35
CA GLU A 1106 24.18 -14.38 56.56
C GLU A 1106 23.76 -13.18 57.43
N LEU A 1107 23.30 -12.06 56.84
CA LEU A 1107 22.77 -10.92 57.60
C LEU A 1107 21.37 -11.19 58.21
N LEU A 1108 20.50 -11.94 57.53
CA LEU A 1108 19.16 -12.30 58.05
C LEU A 1108 19.21 -13.24 59.28
N ALA A 1109 20.36 -13.85 59.56
CA ALA A 1109 20.58 -14.65 60.77
C ALA A 1109 21.00 -13.81 61.99
N GLN A 1110 21.19 -12.49 61.87
CA GLN A 1110 21.70 -11.63 62.94
C GLN A 1110 20.80 -10.43 63.33
N ASP A 1111 19.73 -10.13 62.59
CA ASP A 1111 18.82 -9.02 62.93
C ASP A 1111 17.56 -9.52 63.66
N ASP A 1112 17.75 -9.94 64.91
CA ASP A 1112 16.67 -10.20 65.88
C ASP A 1112 16.75 -9.18 67.03
N GLN A 1113 16.85 -7.89 66.69
CA GLN A 1113 16.69 -6.76 67.61
C GLN A 1113 16.40 -5.45 66.86
N ALA A 1114 15.13 -5.08 66.80
CA ALA A 1114 14.65 -3.80 66.31
C ALA A 1114 15.08 -2.63 67.21
N PRO A 1115 15.18 -1.42 66.63
CA PRO A 1115 14.46 -0.30 67.22
C PRO A 1115 13.64 0.50 66.20
N GLU A 1116 12.49 0.99 66.69
CA GLU A 1116 11.55 1.91 66.04
C GLU A 1116 12.15 3.33 65.88
N ALA A 1117 11.80 3.99 64.77
CA ALA A 1117 11.63 5.44 64.60
C ALA A 1117 11.35 5.72 63.10
N ASP A 1118 10.60 6.71 62.65
CA ASP A 1118 9.54 7.58 63.16
C ASP A 1118 9.01 8.25 61.88
N PHE A 1119 7.69 8.47 61.78
CA PHE A 1119 7.06 9.12 60.64
C PHE A 1119 7.23 10.64 60.75
N ASP A 1120 7.78 11.30 59.74
CA ASP A 1120 7.22 12.53 59.16
C ASP A 1120 8.16 13.20 58.14
N SER A 1121 7.71 13.29 56.88
CA SER A 1121 7.78 14.54 56.10
C SER A 1121 7.06 14.39 54.76
N GLU A 1122 5.76 14.71 54.75
CA GLU A 1122 5.05 15.11 53.53
C GLU A 1122 5.54 16.50 53.09
N LYS A 1123 6.07 16.61 51.87
CA LYS A 1123 6.10 17.89 51.13
C LYS A 1123 5.82 17.68 49.63
N SER A 1124 4.55 17.88 49.31
CA SER A 1124 4.02 18.64 48.15
C SER A 1124 4.61 18.35 46.76
N LEU A 1125 3.87 17.56 45.98
CA LEU A 1125 3.90 17.56 44.52
C LEU A 1125 3.35 18.90 43.99
N SER A 1126 4.21 19.65 43.30
CA SER A 1126 3.82 20.83 42.52
C SER A 1126 2.95 20.43 41.34
N LYS A 1127 1.81 21.12 41.20
CA LYS A 1127 0.89 21.06 40.05
C LYS A 1127 1.65 21.22 38.72
N PRO A 1128 1.22 20.54 37.64
CA PRO A 1128 1.72 20.83 36.30
C PRO A 1128 1.36 22.27 35.91
N GLU A 1129 2.38 23.07 35.62
CA GLU A 1129 2.24 24.40 35.04
C GLU A 1129 1.51 24.30 33.69
N GLN A 1130 0.33 24.92 33.61
CA GLN A 1130 -0.28 25.27 32.33
C GLN A 1130 0.61 26.32 31.66
N THR A 1131 1.44 25.89 30.72
CA THR A 1131 2.16 26.77 29.82
C THR A 1131 1.19 27.68 29.09
N LYS A 1132 1.32 29.00 29.25
CA LYS A 1132 0.60 30.00 28.46
C LYS A 1132 0.83 29.75 26.96
N PRO A 1133 -0.20 29.86 26.10
CA PRO A 1133 -0.02 29.72 24.66
C PRO A 1133 0.95 30.80 24.14
N ALA A 1134 1.95 30.37 23.38
CA ALA A 1134 2.90 31.26 22.74
C ALA A 1134 2.19 32.15 21.70
N GLN A 1135 2.50 33.45 21.68
CA GLN A 1135 1.98 34.38 20.68
C GLN A 1135 2.81 34.31 19.40
N HIS A 1136 2.17 34.08 18.26
CA HIS A 1136 2.82 34.04 16.95
C HIS A 1136 2.82 35.41 16.26
N PRO A 1137 3.84 35.79 15.50
CA PRO A 1137 3.81 37.03 14.71
C PRO A 1137 2.71 36.97 13.63
N TRP A 1138 1.99 38.07 13.42
CA TRP A 1138 0.98 38.15 12.36
C TRP A 1138 1.64 38.15 10.98
N PRO A 1139 1.26 37.25 10.05
CA PRO A 1139 1.91 37.14 8.75
C PRO A 1139 1.71 38.37 7.86
N ALA A 1140 2.68 38.62 6.95
CA ALA A 1140 2.68 39.80 6.10
C ALA A 1140 1.74 39.67 4.89
N THR A 1141 1.61 38.46 4.33
CA THR A 1141 0.80 38.21 3.12
C THR A 1141 -0.56 37.60 3.47
N LEU A 1142 -1.59 37.91 2.67
CA LEU A 1142 -2.95 37.44 2.92
C LEU A 1142 -3.09 35.90 2.93
N PRO A 1143 -2.45 35.12 2.02
CA PRO A 1143 -2.48 33.65 2.08
C PRO A 1143 -1.85 33.09 3.36
N GLU A 1144 -0.75 33.69 3.83
CA GLU A 1144 -0.13 33.27 5.09
C GLU A 1144 -0.99 33.61 6.30
N GLN A 1145 -1.71 34.74 6.25
CA GLN A 1145 -2.70 35.11 7.28
C GLN A 1145 -3.85 34.10 7.30
N VAL A 1146 -4.40 33.73 6.13
CA VAL A 1146 -5.42 32.68 6.00
C VAL A 1146 -4.91 31.37 6.61
N ARG A 1147 -3.69 30.94 6.24
CA ARG A 1147 -3.07 29.72 6.76
C ARG A 1147 -2.94 29.79 8.29
N ALA A 1148 -2.37 30.87 8.82
CA ALA A 1148 -2.15 31.01 10.25
C ALA A 1148 -3.46 30.95 11.07
N VAL A 1149 -4.53 31.58 10.58
CA VAL A 1149 -5.84 31.53 11.24
C VAL A 1149 -6.46 30.13 11.14
N ALA A 1150 -6.41 29.48 9.98
CA ALA A 1150 -6.90 28.11 9.80
C ALA A 1150 -6.14 27.12 10.70
N ASP A 1151 -4.81 27.21 10.76
CA ASP A 1151 -3.96 26.36 11.61
C ASP A 1151 -4.28 26.58 13.10
N ALA A 1152 -4.52 27.83 13.52
CA ALA A 1152 -4.91 28.13 14.89
C ALA A 1152 -6.27 27.55 15.27
N LEU A 1153 -7.23 27.55 14.34
CA LEU A 1153 -8.54 26.94 14.53
C LEU A 1153 -8.45 25.42 14.59
N ALA A 1154 -7.70 24.80 13.67
CA ALA A 1154 -7.50 23.35 13.60
C ALA A 1154 -6.74 22.79 14.81
N ALA A 1155 -5.73 23.52 15.32
CA ALA A 1155 -4.97 23.12 16.50
C ALA A 1155 -5.74 23.28 17.83
N SER A 1156 -6.93 23.91 17.82
CA SER A 1156 -7.71 24.13 19.02
C SER A 1156 -8.74 23.03 19.24
N PRO A 1157 -8.70 22.29 20.36
CA PRO A 1157 -9.72 21.27 20.67
C PRO A 1157 -11.08 21.87 21.06
N ILE A 1158 -11.14 23.19 21.27
CA ILE A 1158 -12.34 23.94 21.67
C ILE A 1158 -12.56 25.10 20.68
N PRO A 1159 -13.81 25.43 20.29
CA PRO A 1159 -14.10 26.62 19.49
C PRO A 1159 -13.51 27.89 20.11
N LEU A 1160 -12.88 28.72 19.28
CA LEU A 1160 -12.22 29.96 19.68
C LEU A 1160 -13.11 31.16 19.38
N THR A 1161 -13.36 32.01 20.36
CA THR A 1161 -13.98 33.32 20.12
C THR A 1161 -13.03 34.24 19.35
N LEU A 1162 -13.57 35.30 18.76
CA LEU A 1162 -12.76 36.28 18.01
C LEU A 1162 -11.61 36.83 18.87
N SER A 1163 -11.90 37.14 20.13
CA SER A 1163 -10.90 37.63 21.10
C SER A 1163 -9.83 36.58 21.43
N ALA A 1164 -10.20 35.29 21.49
CA ALA A 1164 -9.24 34.20 21.70
C ALA A 1164 -8.32 33.97 20.49
N ILE A 1165 -8.85 34.13 19.27
CA ILE A 1165 -8.04 34.08 18.04
C ILE A 1165 -7.07 35.27 18.00
N GLU A 1166 -7.55 36.48 18.29
CA GLU A 1166 -6.70 37.67 18.35
C GLU A 1166 -5.55 37.53 19.36
N ALA A 1167 -5.81 36.90 20.51
CA ALA A 1167 -4.82 36.72 21.58
C ALA A 1167 -3.66 35.78 21.19
N ARG A 1168 -3.83 34.94 20.16
CA ARG A 1168 -2.79 34.04 19.64
C ARG A 1168 -1.78 34.72 18.73
N PHE A 1169 -2.06 35.95 18.27
CA PHE A 1169 -1.20 36.66 17.32
C PHE A 1169 -0.69 38.02 17.82
N LYS A 1170 0.49 38.42 17.34
CA LYS A 1170 1.14 39.69 17.67
C LYS A 1170 1.54 40.42 16.38
N GLY A 1171 1.00 41.62 16.14
CA GLY A 1171 1.27 42.39 14.93
C GLY A 1171 0.97 43.89 15.07
N ARG A 1172 1.70 44.73 14.32
CA ARG A 1172 1.47 46.20 14.23
C ARG A 1172 0.54 46.50 13.05
N GLY A 1173 -0.47 47.36 13.23
CA GLY A 1173 -1.42 47.78 12.19
C GLY A 1173 -2.86 47.28 12.41
N PRO A 1174 -3.83 47.65 11.54
CA PRO A 1174 -5.26 47.40 11.73
C PRO A 1174 -5.73 45.99 11.34
N TRP A 1175 -4.87 44.96 11.42
CA TRP A 1175 -5.17 43.59 10.96
C TRP A 1175 -6.40 42.96 11.64
N LYS A 1176 -6.68 43.33 12.90
CA LYS A 1176 -7.88 42.91 13.64
C LYS A 1176 -9.19 43.25 12.93
N LYS A 1177 -9.22 44.33 12.13
CA LYS A 1177 -10.41 44.74 11.38
C LYS A 1177 -10.74 43.80 10.21
N GLY A 1178 -9.74 43.12 9.64
CA GLY A 1178 -9.93 42.19 8.53
C GLY A 1178 -10.19 40.73 8.96
N LEU A 1179 -9.94 40.41 10.24
CA LEU A 1179 -10.12 39.05 10.77
C LEU A 1179 -11.56 38.51 10.63
N PRO A 1180 -12.64 39.30 10.85
CA PRO A 1180 -14.01 38.81 10.64
C PRO A 1180 -14.29 38.41 9.19
N THR A 1181 -13.84 39.20 8.22
CA THR A 1181 -14.01 38.90 6.77
C THR A 1181 -13.25 37.62 6.38
N LEU A 1182 -12.05 37.44 6.96
CA LEU A 1182 -11.26 36.23 6.75
C LEU A 1182 -11.94 34.98 7.34
N LEU A 1183 -12.53 35.08 8.53
CA LEU A 1183 -13.31 33.99 9.14
C LEU A 1183 -14.58 33.65 8.33
N GLN A 1184 -15.32 34.65 7.86
CA GLN A 1184 -16.46 34.44 6.97
C GLN A 1184 -16.07 33.74 5.66
N THR A 1185 -14.88 34.06 5.13
CA THR A 1185 -14.37 33.41 3.91
C THR A 1185 -13.96 31.96 4.18
N LEU A 1186 -13.31 31.69 5.32
CA LEU A 1186 -13.01 30.33 5.76
C LEU A 1186 -14.29 29.50 5.98
N GLU A 1187 -15.35 30.10 6.54
CA GLU A 1187 -16.67 29.46 6.66
C GLU A 1187 -17.29 29.14 5.29
N ALA A 1188 -17.28 30.08 4.36
CA ALA A 1188 -17.82 29.87 3.02
C ALA A 1188 -17.10 28.74 2.26
N LEU A 1189 -15.82 28.55 2.56
CA LEU A 1189 -14.98 27.47 2.04
C LEU A 1189 -15.06 26.18 2.86
N GLY A 1190 -15.83 26.14 3.95
CA GLY A 1190 -15.98 24.98 4.83
C GLY A 1190 -14.73 24.64 5.66
N ARG A 1191 -13.81 25.60 5.83
CA ARG A 1191 -12.55 25.47 6.60
C ARG A 1191 -12.62 26.10 8.00
N ALA A 1192 -13.77 26.66 8.34
CA ALA A 1192 -14.12 27.08 9.68
C ALA A 1192 -15.62 26.86 9.87
N GLN A 1193 -16.03 26.52 11.10
CA GLN A 1193 -17.43 26.45 11.48
C GLN A 1193 -17.67 27.34 12.68
N ALA A 1194 -18.62 28.25 12.56
CA ALA A 1194 -19.09 29.03 13.68
C ALA A 1194 -20.04 28.22 14.58
N VAL A 1195 -19.86 28.38 15.89
CA VAL A 1195 -20.52 27.65 16.97
C VAL A 1195 -20.96 28.67 18.01
N ALA A 1196 -22.25 28.65 18.37
CA ALA A 1196 -22.77 29.47 19.45
C ALA A 1196 -22.28 28.92 20.80
N THR A 1197 -21.53 29.71 21.56
CA THR A 1197 -21.06 29.35 22.91
C THR A 1197 -21.35 30.49 23.88
N GLY A 1198 -22.24 30.25 24.85
CA GLY A 1198 -22.47 31.20 25.96
C GLY A 1198 -22.94 32.61 25.58
N GLY A 1199 -23.55 32.80 24.41
CA GLY A 1199 -24.02 34.12 23.93
C GLY A 1199 -23.04 34.85 23.00
N GLU A 1200 -21.88 34.28 22.70
CA GLU A 1200 -20.94 34.77 21.69
C GLU A 1200 -20.74 33.74 20.56
N VAL A 1201 -20.35 34.22 19.37
CA VAL A 1201 -19.97 33.38 18.23
C VAL A 1201 -18.49 32.98 18.38
N ALA A 1202 -18.22 31.69 18.32
CA ALA A 1202 -16.87 31.11 18.32
C ALA A 1202 -16.65 30.27 17.06
N TRP A 1203 -15.41 30.04 16.67
CA TRP A 1203 -15.04 29.31 15.45
C TRP A 1203 -14.24 28.07 15.79
N ARG A 1204 -14.51 26.96 15.10
CA ARG A 1204 -13.67 25.76 15.10
C ARG A 1204 -13.18 25.45 13.68
N GLY A 1205 -12.02 24.81 13.57
CA GLY A 1205 -11.43 24.38 12.29
C GLY A 1205 -12.17 23.23 11.64
#